data_AF-A0A3D4DUW6-F1
#
_entry.id   AF-A0A3D4DUW6-F1
#
_cell.length_a   1.000
_cell.length_b   1.000
_cell.length_c   1.000
_cell.angle_alpha   90.00
_cell.angle_beta   90.00
_cell.angle_gamma   90.00
#
_symmetry.space_group_name_H-M   'P 1'
#
loop_
_entity.id
_entity.type
_entity.pdbx_description
1 polymer ?
#
loop_
_entity_poly.entity_id
_entity_poly.type
_entity_poly.pdbx_seq_one_letter_code
_entity_poly.pdbx_strand_id
1 'polypeptide(L)'
;MAKTILNGLLATATAVGLSFPSIASAQSLDEVMEARGLTQQDLLAAAKTYTPTGGRDEFIVFSSGGQSGQIMVYGVPSMRILKYVSVFTPEPWQGYGFDEESKAVLEQGRIDGKLLNWGDTHHPAISETDGDLDGEWLFINDKSAPRIGLVSLHDFETQQIVVNPIMQSEHGGAFVTPNTDYIIEATQYPAPLGRGFAPLSEFNEKYRGAVTYWKFDREAGRIDQSKSFSLELPPYSQDLSDAGKLVSDGWSFTNSFCAERYVGGIESGRPPFEAGCSQNDTDYLHVINWEKAVGVYEAGKVEMINDHPVIMMDTAIEEGLVYLIAEPKSPHGVDVSPDGEYIVVGGKLDTHASVYSFSKIMAAVEAGNFSGTDPYGIPIISMEDALHVQVALGLGPLHNQFDSKECVIYTSLYVDSQVAKWDYCEGKLLDKISIHYNIGHLVAMEGESVHPAGKYLISLNKLAIDRFNPVGPLHPQNHQLIDISGDKMELLYDMPVPLGEPHYAAAIAAEKLKPLVRYRYGTNSRTGGKHEGAVRPGQERIERDGDTVTVYMTAIRSHFTPEIVEVNEGDTVRFVVTNSERAEDETHGFSISTFDVNLSLEPGKTATAEIVADRPGVYSYYCTEFCSALHLEMTGYLVVKPEGYVEEATVGEEGTLWTEADYKKQVETNVQTQGVIDSVVVYITSRNFQDFPEVVALVEDATDQLTFAEDAKAKSEAAATESDWQNATLWAGQWWQYQVKAADIGLRAKNFLDEEGAVVTAE
;
A
#
# COMPACT_ATOMS: atom_id res chain seq x y z
N MET A 1 -10.93 18.04 -62.42
CA MET A 1 -12.01 18.45 -63.34
C MET A 1 -13.33 17.98 -62.74
N ALA A 2 -14.32 18.89 -62.62
CA ALA A 2 -15.79 18.76 -62.45
C ALA A 2 -16.34 17.53 -61.67
N LYS A 3 -16.98 17.60 -60.50
CA LYS A 3 -18.18 18.32 -60.01
C LYS A 3 -19.51 17.99 -60.74
N THR A 4 -20.55 17.74 -59.94
CA THR A 4 -22.03 17.93 -60.17
C THR A 4 -22.82 16.64 -60.47
N ILE A 5 -23.53 16.01 -59.51
CA ILE A 5 -24.86 16.32 -58.89
C ILE A 5 -26.05 16.03 -59.84
N LEU A 6 -27.05 15.22 -59.43
CA LEU A 6 -28.43 15.66 -59.07
C LEU A 6 -29.55 14.56 -59.17
N ASN A 7 -30.30 14.41 -58.05
CA ASN A 7 -31.73 14.01 -57.84
C ASN A 7 -32.27 12.62 -58.29
N GLY A 8 -33.21 11.96 -57.60
CA GLY A 8 -33.96 12.27 -56.38
C GLY A 8 -35.23 11.39 -56.21
N LEU A 9 -35.65 11.25 -54.94
CA LEU A 9 -37.00 10.99 -54.39
C LEU A 9 -37.75 9.62 -54.47
N LEU A 10 -38.21 9.22 -53.26
CA LEU A 10 -39.42 8.46 -52.84
C LEU A 10 -39.58 6.99 -53.27
N ALA A 11 -40.15 6.05 -52.49
CA ALA A 11 -40.62 5.97 -51.10
C ALA A 11 -40.98 4.48 -50.81
N THR A 12 -40.87 4.10 -49.54
CA THR A 12 -41.70 3.13 -48.79
C THR A 12 -41.73 1.61 -49.13
N ALA A 13 -41.48 0.87 -48.05
CA ALA A 13 -42.19 -0.34 -47.56
C ALA A 13 -41.64 -1.74 -47.90
N THR A 14 -40.83 -2.24 -46.94
CA THR A 14 -40.92 -3.55 -46.26
C THR A 14 -41.21 -4.82 -47.06
N ALA A 15 -40.20 -5.71 -47.12
CA ALA A 15 -40.39 -7.15 -46.90
C ALA A 15 -39.05 -7.88 -46.65
N VAL A 16 -38.92 -8.41 -45.43
CA VAL A 16 -38.19 -9.64 -45.05
C VAL A 16 -36.69 -9.72 -45.41
N GLY A 17 -35.87 -9.11 -44.55
CA GLY A 17 -34.46 -9.49 -44.42
C GLY A 17 -34.33 -10.65 -43.44
N LEU A 18 -33.96 -11.83 -43.97
CA LEU A 18 -33.45 -12.97 -43.22
C LEU A 18 -32.18 -12.56 -42.47
N SER A 19 -32.28 -12.26 -41.17
CA SER A 19 -31.10 -12.20 -40.30
C SER A 19 -30.81 -13.62 -39.80
N PHE A 20 -29.93 -14.32 -40.51
CA PHE A 20 -29.20 -15.44 -39.92
C PHE A 20 -28.35 -14.89 -38.77
N PRO A 21 -28.33 -15.51 -37.58
CA PRO A 21 -27.29 -15.19 -36.60
C PRO A 21 -25.97 -15.62 -37.24
N SER A 22 -25.07 -14.65 -37.45
CA SER A 22 -23.68 -14.95 -37.71
C SER A 22 -23.16 -15.69 -36.49
N ILE A 23 -23.12 -17.01 -36.57
CA ILE A 23 -22.25 -17.83 -35.72
C ILE A 23 -20.85 -17.37 -36.11
N ALA A 24 -20.30 -16.40 -35.37
CA ALA A 24 -18.89 -16.11 -35.42
C ALA A 24 -18.20 -17.44 -35.08
N SER A 25 -17.49 -18.02 -36.03
CA SER A 25 -16.66 -19.19 -35.78
C SER A 25 -15.68 -18.81 -34.69
N ALA A 26 -15.87 -19.32 -33.47
CA ALA A 26 -14.88 -19.17 -32.42
C ALA A 26 -13.55 -19.72 -32.95
N GLN A 27 -12.49 -18.91 -32.87
CA GLN A 27 -11.15 -19.36 -33.25
C GLN A 27 -10.75 -20.55 -32.37
N SER A 28 -10.13 -21.55 -32.97
CA SER A 28 -9.50 -22.65 -32.22
C SER A 28 -8.23 -22.18 -31.51
N LEU A 29 -7.82 -22.89 -30.46
CA LEU A 29 -6.59 -22.59 -29.73
C LEU A 29 -5.36 -22.61 -30.65
N ASP A 30 -5.29 -23.59 -31.55
CA ASP A 30 -4.20 -23.72 -32.53
C ASP A 30 -4.12 -22.50 -33.47
N GLU A 31 -5.27 -22.01 -33.96
CA GLU A 31 -5.31 -20.79 -34.78
C GLU A 31 -4.82 -19.55 -34.02
N VAL A 32 -5.16 -19.44 -32.73
CA VAL A 32 -4.68 -18.34 -31.88
C VAL A 32 -3.17 -18.45 -31.63
N MET A 33 -2.67 -19.65 -31.34
CA MET A 33 -1.24 -19.89 -31.16
C MET A 33 -0.45 -19.53 -32.41
N GLU A 34 -0.89 -19.99 -33.58
CA GLU A 34 -0.24 -19.68 -34.85
C GLU A 34 -0.29 -18.18 -35.15
N ALA A 35 -1.46 -17.55 -35.01
CA ALA A 35 -1.62 -16.12 -35.30
C ALA A 35 -0.77 -15.21 -34.39
N ARG A 36 -0.54 -15.63 -33.15
CA ARG A 36 0.24 -14.86 -32.16
C ARG A 36 1.69 -15.33 -32.02
N GLY A 37 2.08 -16.42 -32.69
CA GLY A 37 3.40 -17.03 -32.54
C GLY A 37 3.67 -17.62 -31.16
N LEU A 38 2.64 -18.14 -30.48
CA LEU A 38 2.74 -18.69 -29.12
C LEU A 38 3.15 -20.17 -29.13
N THR A 39 3.95 -20.55 -28.15
CA THR A 39 4.34 -21.93 -27.87
C THR A 39 3.39 -22.58 -26.86
N GLN A 40 3.48 -23.91 -26.70
CA GLN A 40 2.75 -24.62 -25.64
C GLN A 40 3.18 -24.16 -24.24
N GLN A 41 4.46 -23.79 -24.05
CA GLN A 41 4.95 -23.28 -22.78
C GLN A 41 4.31 -21.93 -22.45
N ASP A 42 4.14 -21.05 -23.44
CA ASP A 42 3.45 -19.76 -23.25
C ASP A 42 2.00 -19.97 -22.81
N LEU A 43 1.32 -20.95 -23.39
CA LEU A 43 -0.04 -21.29 -22.97
C LEU A 43 -0.10 -21.91 -21.58
N LEU A 44 0.86 -22.75 -21.21
CA LEU A 44 0.93 -23.31 -19.87
C LEU A 44 1.16 -22.21 -18.83
N ALA A 45 2.10 -21.29 -19.09
CA ALA A 45 2.36 -20.15 -18.24
C ALA A 45 1.12 -19.23 -18.13
N ALA A 46 0.46 -18.96 -19.26
CA ALA A 46 -0.81 -18.23 -19.27
C ALA A 46 -1.89 -18.95 -18.45
N ALA A 47 -2.03 -20.27 -18.56
CA ALA A 47 -3.00 -21.03 -17.77
C ALA A 47 -2.68 -21.05 -16.27
N LYS A 48 -1.38 -21.09 -15.90
CA LYS A 48 -0.92 -21.03 -14.49
C LYS A 48 -1.11 -19.67 -13.84
N THR A 49 -1.19 -18.60 -14.64
CA THR A 49 -1.32 -17.20 -14.17
C THR A 49 -2.70 -16.61 -14.43
N TYR A 50 -3.56 -17.33 -15.16
CA TYR A 50 -4.90 -16.87 -15.46
C TYR A 50 -5.83 -17.05 -14.26
N THR A 51 -6.30 -15.92 -13.73
CA THR A 51 -7.39 -15.87 -12.77
C THR A 51 -8.66 -15.40 -13.50
N PRO A 52 -9.74 -16.22 -13.58
CA PRO A 52 -10.95 -15.86 -14.31
C PRO A 52 -11.71 -14.70 -13.65
N THR A 53 -12.69 -14.13 -14.35
CA THR A 53 -13.65 -13.17 -13.79
C THR A 53 -14.29 -13.73 -12.52
N GLY A 54 -14.34 -12.92 -11.45
CA GLY A 54 -14.80 -13.34 -10.11
C GLY A 54 -13.79 -14.17 -9.31
N GLY A 55 -12.72 -14.67 -9.94
CA GLY A 55 -11.67 -15.43 -9.28
C GLY A 55 -10.76 -14.56 -8.41
N ARG A 56 -10.34 -15.12 -7.27
CA ARG A 56 -9.41 -14.49 -6.31
C ARG A 56 -8.02 -15.11 -6.41
N ASP A 57 -7.02 -14.27 -6.20
CA ASP A 57 -5.63 -14.70 -6.08
C ASP A 57 -5.39 -15.43 -4.76
N GLU A 58 -4.38 -16.31 -4.74
CA GLU A 58 -4.06 -17.14 -3.58
C GLU A 58 -3.20 -16.39 -2.56
N PHE A 59 -2.34 -15.49 -3.04
CA PHE A 59 -1.46 -14.68 -2.21
C PHE A 59 -1.58 -13.20 -2.59
N ILE A 60 -1.28 -12.34 -1.63
CA ILE A 60 -1.16 -10.90 -1.79
C ILE A 60 0.27 -10.50 -1.49
N VAL A 61 0.84 -9.65 -2.34
CA VAL A 61 2.20 -9.15 -2.20
C VAL A 61 2.18 -7.65 -1.94
N PHE A 62 2.96 -7.22 -0.96
CA PHE A 62 3.21 -5.83 -0.61
C PHE A 62 4.64 -5.49 -1.04
N SER A 63 4.79 -4.79 -2.16
CA SER A 63 6.09 -4.40 -2.70
C SER A 63 6.36 -2.93 -2.39
N SER A 64 7.58 -2.59 -1.97
CA SER A 64 7.98 -1.19 -1.81
C SER A 64 7.78 -0.43 -3.13
N GLY A 65 7.41 0.85 -3.08
CA GLY A 65 7.37 1.72 -4.25
C GLY A 65 8.73 2.34 -4.60
N GLY A 66 9.80 2.02 -3.87
CA GLY A 66 11.10 2.70 -4.00
C GLY A 66 10.96 4.20 -3.75
N GLN A 67 11.56 4.98 -4.65
CA GLN A 67 11.63 6.44 -4.63
C GLN A 67 10.27 7.13 -4.84
N SER A 68 9.21 6.36 -5.06
CA SER A 68 7.85 6.90 -5.10
C SER A 68 7.32 7.19 -3.70
N GLY A 69 7.72 6.42 -2.68
CA GLY A 69 7.29 6.60 -1.29
C GLY A 69 5.98 5.88 -0.91
N GLN A 70 5.37 5.13 -1.83
CA GLN A 70 4.18 4.30 -1.60
C GLN A 70 4.54 2.80 -1.45
N ILE A 71 3.53 1.96 -1.25
CA ILE A 71 3.59 0.49 -1.33
C ILE A 71 2.65 0.04 -2.46
N MET A 72 3.09 -0.86 -3.32
CA MET A 72 2.27 -1.48 -4.36
C MET A 72 1.75 -2.83 -3.88
N VAL A 73 0.44 -3.06 -4.02
CA VAL A 73 -0.25 -4.29 -3.62
C VAL A 73 -0.74 -5.02 -4.87
N TYR A 74 -0.36 -6.29 -5.03
CA TYR A 74 -0.80 -7.10 -6.17
C TYR A 74 -1.07 -8.56 -5.79
N GLY A 75 -1.92 -9.24 -6.57
CA GLY A 75 -2.29 -10.63 -6.35
C GLY A 75 -1.38 -11.62 -7.09
N VAL A 76 -1.22 -12.82 -6.54
CA VAL A 76 -0.48 -13.95 -7.14
C VAL A 76 -1.41 -15.17 -7.21
N PRO A 77 -1.52 -15.87 -8.36
CA PRO A 77 -0.59 -15.85 -9.49
C PRO A 77 -0.93 -14.88 -10.63
N SER A 78 -1.99 -14.07 -10.53
CA SER A 78 -2.40 -13.20 -11.64
C SER A 78 -1.47 -12.04 -11.93
N MET A 79 -0.65 -11.64 -10.95
CA MET A 79 0.22 -10.47 -11.00
C MET A 79 -0.54 -9.17 -11.28
N ARG A 80 -1.83 -9.11 -10.94
CA ARG A 80 -2.66 -7.91 -11.11
C ARG A 80 -2.42 -6.96 -9.94
N ILE A 81 -2.08 -5.71 -10.25
CA ILE A 81 -2.03 -4.63 -9.26
C ILE A 81 -3.46 -4.36 -8.78
N LEU A 82 -3.64 -4.41 -7.46
CA LEU A 82 -4.92 -4.25 -6.78
C LEU A 82 -5.03 -2.88 -6.12
N LYS A 83 -3.95 -2.36 -5.54
CA LYS A 83 -3.94 -1.09 -4.78
C LYS A 83 -2.53 -0.52 -4.70
N TYR A 84 -2.44 0.80 -4.53
CA TYR A 84 -1.27 1.46 -3.96
C TYR A 84 -1.63 1.93 -2.56
N VAL A 85 -0.75 1.79 -1.58
CA VAL A 85 -0.92 2.34 -0.24
C VAL A 85 0.02 3.54 -0.09
N SER A 86 -0.56 4.70 0.15
CA SER A 86 0.19 5.94 0.38
C SER A 86 0.81 5.95 1.78
N VAL A 87 2.09 6.36 1.87
CA VAL A 87 2.84 6.41 3.14
C VAL A 87 3.56 7.74 3.27
N PHE A 88 4.66 7.95 2.53
CA PHE A 88 5.50 9.14 2.64
C PHE A 88 5.18 10.22 1.61
N THR A 89 4.35 9.88 0.63
CA THR A 89 4.02 10.71 -0.52
C THR A 89 2.51 10.95 -0.56
N PRO A 90 2.06 12.21 -0.72
CA PRO A 90 0.66 12.51 -0.99
C PRO A 90 0.13 11.74 -2.21
N GLU A 91 -1.06 11.18 -2.09
CA GLU A 91 -1.70 10.37 -3.12
C GLU A 91 -3.11 10.89 -3.38
N PRO A 92 -3.31 11.71 -4.42
CA PRO A 92 -4.53 12.50 -4.58
C PRO A 92 -5.77 11.64 -4.75
N TRP A 93 -5.72 10.51 -5.45
CA TRP A 93 -6.93 9.67 -5.63
C TRP A 93 -7.41 9.04 -4.31
N GLN A 94 -6.53 8.86 -3.33
CA GLN A 94 -6.88 8.39 -1.98
C GLN A 94 -7.25 9.54 -1.03
N GLY A 95 -7.14 10.78 -1.49
CA GLY A 95 -7.20 11.98 -0.66
C GLY A 95 -6.03 12.14 0.33
N TYR A 96 -5.06 11.22 0.33
CA TYR A 96 -3.95 11.23 1.30
C TYR A 96 -3.00 12.41 1.03
N GLY A 97 -2.76 13.23 2.06
CA GLY A 97 -2.07 14.51 1.98
C GLY A 97 -2.96 15.70 1.60
N PHE A 98 -4.25 15.46 1.35
CA PHE A 98 -5.23 16.49 1.00
C PHE A 98 -6.33 16.64 2.05
N ASP A 99 -6.59 15.61 2.86
CA ASP A 99 -7.38 15.69 4.10
C ASP A 99 -6.52 16.07 5.32
N GLU A 100 -7.11 16.76 6.31
CA GLU A 100 -6.39 17.21 7.51
C GLU A 100 -5.89 16.04 8.37
N GLU A 101 -6.59 14.91 8.37
CA GLU A 101 -6.20 13.74 9.14
C GLU A 101 -4.91 13.11 8.57
N SER A 102 -4.79 12.97 7.25
CA SER A 102 -3.59 12.45 6.59
C SER A 102 -2.44 13.45 6.54
N LYS A 103 -2.73 14.76 6.40
CA LYS A 103 -1.72 15.81 6.61
C LYS A 103 -1.11 15.67 8.01
N ALA A 104 -1.93 15.46 9.05
CA ALA A 104 -1.43 15.24 10.40
C ALA A 104 -0.54 14.00 10.53
N VAL A 105 -0.76 12.95 9.73
CA VAL A 105 0.15 11.78 9.66
C VAL A 105 1.46 12.14 8.98
N LEU A 106 1.43 12.79 7.81
CA LEU A 106 2.63 13.24 7.09
C LEU A 106 3.49 14.20 7.93
N GLU A 107 2.85 15.07 8.72
CA GLU A 107 3.50 15.99 9.64
C GLU A 107 4.32 15.28 10.74
N GLN A 108 3.94 14.05 11.12
CA GLN A 108 4.74 13.23 12.05
C GLN A 108 6.10 12.86 11.45
N GLY A 109 6.17 12.77 10.12
CA GLY A 109 7.38 12.49 9.35
C GLY A 109 8.31 13.69 9.17
N ARG A 110 8.09 14.81 9.86
CA ARG A 110 8.98 15.98 9.75
C ARG A 110 10.38 15.70 10.26
N ILE A 111 11.36 16.15 9.50
CA ILE A 111 12.77 16.11 9.87
C ILE A 111 13.27 17.54 10.02
N ASP A 112 13.75 17.86 11.22
CA ASP A 112 14.31 19.18 11.57
C ASP A 112 13.36 20.33 11.19
N GLY A 113 12.07 20.13 11.44
CA GLY A 113 11.00 21.08 11.14
C GLY A 113 10.59 21.15 9.67
N LYS A 114 11.13 20.31 8.78
CA LYS A 114 10.79 20.28 7.35
C LYS A 114 9.86 19.11 7.03
N LEU A 115 8.80 19.40 6.29
CA LEU A 115 7.92 18.38 5.72
C LEU A 115 8.57 17.78 4.47
N LEU A 116 8.51 16.46 4.35
CA LEU A 116 9.01 15.70 3.22
C LEU A 116 7.84 14.98 2.55
N ASN A 117 7.48 15.38 1.34
CA ASN A 117 6.35 14.84 0.56
C ASN A 117 6.78 13.76 -0.45
N TRP A 118 7.89 13.09 -0.17
CA TRP A 118 8.37 11.93 -0.91
C TRP A 118 9.13 11.02 0.03
N GLY A 119 9.40 9.79 -0.38
CA GLY A 119 10.27 8.85 0.35
C GLY A 119 10.89 7.82 -0.58
N ASP A 120 11.84 7.06 -0.04
CA ASP A 120 12.55 5.99 -0.72
C ASP A 120 12.33 4.68 0.05
N THR A 121 11.16 4.07 -0.19
CA THR A 121 10.69 2.88 0.52
C THR A 121 11.51 1.64 0.14
N HIS A 122 11.96 0.85 1.12
CA HIS A 122 12.77 -0.34 0.85
C HIS A 122 12.14 -1.64 1.31
N HIS A 123 12.01 -1.88 2.63
CA HIS A 123 11.66 -3.19 3.17
C HIS A 123 10.30 -3.16 3.87
N PRO A 124 9.23 -3.62 3.19
CA PRO A 124 7.96 -3.88 3.85
C PRO A 124 8.08 -5.11 4.75
N ALA A 125 7.58 -5.03 5.97
CA ALA A 125 7.48 -6.15 6.91
C ALA A 125 6.05 -6.30 7.41
N ILE A 126 5.47 -7.48 7.26
CA ILE A 126 4.14 -7.81 7.78
C ILE A 126 4.29 -8.23 9.24
N SER A 127 3.31 -7.89 10.09
CA SER A 127 3.32 -8.35 11.48
C SER A 127 3.24 -9.88 11.59
N GLU A 128 3.93 -10.38 12.61
CA GLU A 128 4.05 -11.79 12.97
C GLU A 128 3.48 -12.07 14.36
N THR A 129 2.92 -13.27 14.53
CA THR A 129 2.58 -13.90 15.81
C THR A 129 3.23 -15.29 15.84
N ASP A 130 4.03 -15.58 16.87
CA ASP A 130 4.84 -16.80 16.98
C ASP A 130 5.73 -17.09 15.74
N GLY A 131 6.12 -16.05 15.00
CA GLY A 131 6.94 -16.13 13.79
C GLY A 131 6.15 -16.37 12.49
N ASP A 132 4.83 -16.50 12.57
CA ASP A 132 3.94 -16.62 11.41
C ASP A 132 3.30 -15.27 11.08
N LEU A 133 3.23 -14.93 9.78
CA LEU A 133 2.56 -13.73 9.32
C LEU A 133 1.08 -13.75 9.72
N ASP A 134 0.60 -12.69 10.36
CA ASP A 134 -0.77 -12.60 10.89
C ASP A 134 -1.69 -11.67 10.09
N GLY A 135 -1.12 -10.80 9.24
CA GLY A 135 -1.87 -9.94 8.32
C GLY A 135 -2.63 -8.79 8.99
N GLU A 136 -2.20 -8.34 10.17
CA GLU A 136 -2.84 -7.22 10.89
C GLU A 136 -2.21 -5.85 10.54
N TRP A 137 -0.87 -5.80 10.44
CA TRP A 137 -0.09 -4.59 10.27
C TRP A 137 1.02 -4.77 9.24
N LEU A 138 1.44 -3.65 8.65
CA LEU A 138 2.57 -3.58 7.73
C LEU A 138 3.44 -2.38 8.09
N PHE A 139 4.74 -2.59 8.17
CA PHE A 139 5.74 -1.56 8.42
C PHE A 139 6.57 -1.34 7.17
N ILE A 140 6.99 -0.11 6.91
CA ILE A 140 7.85 0.23 5.78
C ILE A 140 8.82 1.34 6.18
N ASN A 141 10.07 1.25 5.76
CA ASN A 141 11.08 2.26 6.04
C ASN A 141 11.21 3.29 4.92
N ASP A 142 11.94 4.37 5.20
CA ASP A 142 12.35 5.38 4.22
C ASP A 142 13.86 5.61 4.28
N LYS A 143 14.59 5.12 3.29
CA LYS A 143 16.04 5.30 3.22
C LYS A 143 16.47 6.77 3.10
N SER A 144 15.66 7.59 2.45
CA SER A 144 16.00 8.99 2.17
C SER A 144 16.04 9.84 3.44
N ALA A 145 15.29 9.42 4.46
CA ALA A 145 15.08 10.11 5.71
C ALA A 145 14.62 9.07 6.73
N PRO A 146 15.34 8.83 7.84
CA PRO A 146 15.12 7.64 8.67
C PRO A 146 13.75 7.70 9.37
N ARG A 147 12.76 7.04 8.75
CA ARG A 147 11.34 7.10 9.08
C ARG A 147 10.70 5.73 8.89
N ILE A 148 9.93 5.29 9.87
CA ILE A 148 9.11 4.09 9.75
C ILE A 148 7.64 4.50 9.60
N GLY A 149 7.02 4.04 8.52
CA GLY A 149 5.57 4.09 8.30
C GLY A 149 4.89 2.85 8.83
N LEU A 150 3.74 3.02 9.49
CA LEU A 150 2.86 1.96 9.97
C LEU A 150 1.53 2.00 9.23
N VAL A 151 1.15 0.88 8.63
CA VAL A 151 -0.09 0.69 7.86
C VAL A 151 -0.94 -0.38 8.53
N SER A 152 -2.25 -0.13 8.65
CA SER A 152 -3.19 -1.19 9.04
C SER A 152 -3.58 -2.00 7.82
N LEU A 153 -3.51 -3.33 7.91
CA LEU A 153 -3.95 -4.22 6.83
C LEU A 153 -5.46 -4.54 6.88
N HIS A 154 -6.18 -3.98 7.87
CA HIS A 154 -7.63 -4.00 7.89
C HIS A 154 -8.24 -3.01 6.91
N ASP A 155 -7.68 -1.81 6.75
CA ASP A 155 -8.21 -0.78 5.86
C ASP A 155 -7.21 -0.28 4.81
N PHE A 156 -5.96 -0.74 4.88
CA PHE A 156 -4.85 -0.37 4.01
C PHE A 156 -4.58 1.14 4.06
N GLU A 157 -4.71 1.74 5.23
CA GLU A 157 -4.42 3.16 5.49
C GLU A 157 -3.20 3.31 6.40
N THR A 158 -2.37 4.31 6.09
CA THR A 158 -1.24 4.70 6.96
C THR A 158 -1.76 5.37 8.22
N GLN A 159 -1.30 4.85 9.35
CA GLN A 159 -1.77 5.17 10.70
C GLN A 159 -0.80 6.07 11.47
N GLN A 160 0.50 5.93 11.18
CA GLN A 160 1.55 6.64 11.89
C GLN A 160 2.82 6.69 11.03
N ILE A 161 3.58 7.76 11.18
CA ILE A 161 4.99 7.83 10.78
C ILE A 161 5.81 8.18 12.02
N VAL A 162 6.89 7.45 12.28
CA VAL A 162 7.88 7.82 13.30
C VAL A 162 9.18 8.22 12.62
N VAL A 163 9.93 9.14 13.23
CA VAL A 163 11.20 9.64 12.71
C VAL A 163 12.29 9.24 13.68
N ASN A 164 13.36 8.60 13.20
CA ASN A 164 14.50 8.29 14.04
C ASN A 164 15.26 9.57 14.42
N PRO A 165 15.34 9.93 15.71
CA PRO A 165 15.89 11.23 16.11
C PRO A 165 17.43 11.26 16.11
N ILE A 166 18.11 10.12 16.07
CA ILE A 166 19.57 10.06 16.17
C ILE A 166 20.28 9.78 14.86
N MET A 167 19.61 9.12 13.91
CA MET A 167 20.18 8.74 12.61
C MET A 167 20.00 9.84 11.54
N GLN A 168 20.85 9.79 10.50
CA GLN A 168 20.74 10.63 9.28
C GLN A 168 20.18 9.87 8.07
N SER A 169 20.34 8.55 8.04
CA SER A 169 19.88 7.67 6.96
C SER A 169 19.66 6.27 7.52
N GLU A 170 18.72 5.53 6.96
CA GLU A 170 18.48 4.12 7.30
C GLU A 170 18.53 3.24 6.05
N HIS A 171 18.61 1.93 6.23
CA HIS A 171 18.34 0.95 5.17
C HIS A 171 17.88 -0.39 5.73
N GLY A 172 18.54 -0.92 6.75
CA GLY A 172 18.29 -2.25 7.32
C GLY A 172 17.07 -2.34 8.23
N GLY A 173 15.95 -1.85 7.72
CA GLY A 173 14.60 -1.86 8.27
C GLY A 173 13.60 -1.70 7.12
N ALA A 174 12.30 -1.94 7.29
CA ALA A 174 11.68 -2.47 8.49
C ALA A 174 11.77 -4.01 8.52
N PHE A 175 12.03 -4.56 9.70
CA PHE A 175 11.92 -5.99 10.02
C PHE A 175 11.27 -6.12 11.40
N VAL A 176 10.59 -7.23 11.70
CA VAL A 176 9.84 -7.40 12.96
C VAL A 176 10.34 -8.61 13.73
N THR A 177 10.23 -8.57 15.06
CA THR A 177 10.46 -9.77 15.88
C THR A 177 9.30 -10.76 15.74
N PRO A 178 9.44 -12.05 16.13
CA PRO A 178 8.43 -13.09 15.87
C PRO A 178 7.02 -12.82 16.40
N ASN A 179 6.86 -11.93 17.39
CA ASN A 179 5.57 -11.50 17.93
C ASN A 179 5.21 -10.04 17.58
N THR A 180 6.02 -9.42 16.74
CA THR A 180 5.99 -7.98 16.44
C THR A 180 6.08 -7.16 17.71
N ASP A 181 6.92 -7.56 18.66
CA ASP A 181 7.15 -6.78 19.86
C ASP A 181 7.98 -5.53 19.58
N TYR A 182 8.88 -5.64 18.61
CA TYR A 182 9.74 -4.56 18.14
C TYR A 182 9.87 -4.57 16.61
N ILE A 183 10.00 -3.37 16.04
CA ILE A 183 10.43 -3.15 14.65
C ILE A 183 11.91 -2.73 14.66
N ILE A 184 12.71 -3.35 13.81
CA ILE A 184 14.14 -3.14 13.68
C ILE A 184 14.40 -2.13 12.54
N GLU A 185 15.18 -1.10 12.86
CA GLU A 185 15.68 -0.09 11.92
C GLU A 185 17.20 0.07 12.09
N ALA A 186 17.98 -0.03 11.01
CA ALA A 186 19.43 0.10 11.04
C ALA A 186 19.96 1.25 10.15
N THR A 187 20.99 1.92 10.64
CA THR A 187 21.66 3.03 9.93
C THR A 187 22.37 2.56 8.67
N GLN A 188 22.13 3.17 7.51
CA GLN A 188 22.90 2.81 6.31
C GLN A 188 24.29 3.43 6.29
N TYR A 189 24.36 4.75 6.48
CA TYR A 189 25.58 5.52 6.40
C TYR A 189 25.85 6.17 7.75
N PRO A 190 27.02 5.95 8.35
CA PRO A 190 27.31 6.46 9.67
C PRO A 190 27.41 7.99 9.65
N ALA A 191 26.99 8.60 10.75
CA ALA A 191 27.03 10.04 10.97
C ALA A 191 27.22 10.34 12.47
N PRO A 192 27.51 11.59 12.87
CA PRO A 192 27.38 11.97 14.28
C PRO A 192 25.94 11.77 14.75
N LEU A 193 25.75 10.94 15.78
CA LEU A 193 24.42 10.68 16.36
C LEU A 193 23.78 11.98 16.87
N GLY A 194 22.45 12.06 16.73
CA GLY A 194 21.69 13.28 17.04
C GLY A 194 21.79 14.35 15.94
N ARG A 195 22.14 13.93 14.72
CA ARG A 195 22.20 14.78 13.51
C ARG A 195 23.12 16.00 13.66
N GLY A 196 24.20 15.83 14.41
CA GLY A 196 25.19 16.87 14.67
C GLY A 196 26.21 17.07 13.54
N PHE A 197 27.21 17.91 13.81
CA PHE A 197 28.33 18.16 12.91
C PHE A 197 29.64 17.64 13.51
N ALA A 198 30.42 16.93 12.69
CA ALA A 198 31.83 16.66 12.90
C ALA A 198 32.56 16.71 11.54
N PRO A 199 33.83 17.14 11.48
CA PRO A 199 34.60 17.03 10.25
C PRO A 199 34.93 15.57 9.95
N LEU A 200 35.03 15.20 8.66
CA LEU A 200 35.42 13.85 8.22
C LEU A 200 36.81 13.40 8.71
N SER A 201 37.66 14.33 9.14
CA SER A 201 38.94 13.99 9.80
C SER A 201 38.75 13.28 11.15
N GLU A 202 37.55 13.35 11.72
CA GLU A 202 37.16 12.73 12.99
C GLU A 202 36.18 11.56 12.76
N PHE A 203 36.20 10.94 11.58
CA PHE A 203 35.24 9.90 11.20
C PHE A 203 35.27 8.71 12.18
N ASN A 204 36.47 8.22 12.52
CA ASN A 204 36.59 7.08 13.43
C ASN A 204 36.15 7.44 14.86
N GLU A 205 36.36 8.68 15.26
CA GLU A 205 36.13 9.13 16.63
C GLU A 205 34.66 9.49 16.88
N LYS A 206 33.99 10.15 15.92
CA LYS A 206 32.69 10.80 16.13
C LYS A 206 31.54 10.29 15.27
N TYR A 207 31.81 9.56 14.19
CA TYR A 207 30.73 8.99 13.37
C TYR A 207 30.35 7.62 13.93
N ARG A 208 29.07 7.28 13.89
CA ARG A 208 28.55 6.01 14.39
C ARG A 208 27.38 5.53 13.53
N GLY A 209 27.19 4.22 13.53
CA GLY A 209 25.92 3.60 13.15
C GLY A 209 25.08 3.34 14.40
N ALA A 210 23.86 2.85 14.21
CA ALA A 210 23.03 2.30 15.27
C ALA A 210 21.99 1.33 14.72
N VAL A 211 21.45 0.49 15.60
CA VAL A 211 20.22 -0.28 15.39
C VAL A 211 19.18 0.19 16.40
N THR A 212 17.98 0.50 15.94
CA THR A 212 16.85 0.94 16.75
C THR A 212 15.82 -0.17 16.83
N TYR A 213 15.32 -0.40 18.04
CA TYR A 213 14.20 -1.29 18.31
C TYR A 213 13.01 -0.43 18.71
N TRP A 214 12.08 -0.26 17.77
CA TRP A 214 10.84 0.47 17.97
C TRP A 214 9.81 -0.43 18.64
N LYS A 215 9.41 -0.12 19.87
CA LYS A 215 8.38 -0.90 20.56
C LYS A 215 7.05 -0.74 19.83
N PHE A 216 6.45 -1.86 19.43
CA PHE A 216 5.08 -1.84 18.92
C PHE A 216 4.10 -2.16 20.05
N ASP A 217 3.11 -1.29 20.23
CA ASP A 217 1.95 -1.54 21.06
C ASP A 217 0.83 -2.02 20.15
N ARG A 218 0.67 -3.34 20.07
CA ARG A 218 -0.33 -3.99 19.19
C ARG A 218 -1.76 -3.65 19.59
N GLU A 219 -2.05 -3.46 20.89
CA GLU A 219 -3.40 -3.09 21.36
C GLU A 219 -3.74 -1.66 20.96
N ALA A 220 -2.78 -0.74 21.10
CA ALA A 220 -2.95 0.63 20.63
C ALA A 220 -2.88 0.75 19.10
N GLY A 221 -2.29 -0.23 18.42
CA GLY A 221 -2.00 -0.19 16.99
C GLY A 221 -1.01 0.91 16.64
N ARG A 222 0.01 1.14 17.48
CA ARG A 222 0.96 2.26 17.37
C ARG A 222 2.36 1.88 17.80
N ILE A 223 3.36 2.55 17.22
CA ILE A 223 4.74 2.52 17.70
C ILE A 223 4.86 3.43 18.93
N ASP A 224 5.26 2.85 20.06
CA ASP A 224 5.51 3.55 21.33
C ASP A 224 6.98 4.01 21.40
N GLN A 225 7.22 5.23 20.90
CA GLN A 225 8.53 5.86 20.92
C GLN A 225 9.12 6.00 22.34
N SER A 226 8.28 6.06 23.39
CA SER A 226 8.74 6.18 24.77
C SER A 226 9.27 4.89 25.37
N LYS A 227 8.99 3.75 24.72
CA LYS A 227 9.53 2.42 25.08
C LYS A 227 10.50 1.89 24.03
N SER A 228 10.93 2.75 23.12
CA SER A 228 11.87 2.42 22.05
C SER A 228 13.27 2.89 22.41
N PHE A 229 14.30 2.20 21.91
CA PHE A 229 15.70 2.52 22.20
C PHE A 229 16.60 2.14 21.04
N SER A 230 17.83 2.66 21.04
CA SER A 230 18.85 2.28 20.07
C SER A 230 20.08 1.69 20.75
N LEU A 231 20.81 0.86 20.01
CA LEU A 231 22.15 0.38 20.35
C LEU A 231 23.16 1.02 19.39
N GLU A 232 24.17 1.70 19.93
CA GLU A 232 25.23 2.33 19.15
C GLU A 232 26.13 1.27 18.49
N LEU A 233 26.44 1.47 17.21
CA LEU A 233 27.35 0.61 16.45
C LEU A 233 28.57 1.40 15.93
N PRO A 234 29.67 0.71 15.61
CA PRO A 234 30.81 1.30 14.91
C PRO A 234 30.38 2.01 13.61
N PRO A 235 31.17 2.97 13.10
CA PRO A 235 30.93 3.64 11.82
C PRO A 235 31.22 2.76 10.61
N TYR A 236 30.69 1.55 10.61
CA TYR A 236 30.50 0.74 9.42
C TYR A 236 29.19 1.16 8.76
N SER A 237 29.02 0.84 7.48
CA SER A 237 27.76 1.06 6.80
C SER A 237 26.89 -0.17 7.03
N GLN A 238 25.94 -0.14 7.97
CA GLN A 238 25.05 -1.29 8.18
C GLN A 238 24.11 -1.44 6.98
N ASP A 239 23.80 -2.67 6.58
CA ASP A 239 23.02 -2.93 5.36
C ASP A 239 21.62 -3.45 5.70
N LEU A 240 21.40 -4.76 5.77
CA LEU A 240 20.12 -5.38 6.11
C LEU A 240 20.13 -5.95 7.53
N SER A 241 18.93 -6.13 8.08
CA SER A 241 18.70 -6.78 9.36
C SER A 241 17.71 -7.94 9.20
N ASP A 242 17.75 -8.90 10.11
CA ASP A 242 16.65 -9.86 10.31
C ASP A 242 16.58 -10.26 11.80
N ALA A 243 15.38 -10.58 12.27
CA ALA A 243 15.14 -11.04 13.63
C ALA A 243 15.37 -12.55 13.72
N GLY A 244 15.98 -12.99 14.82
CA GLY A 244 16.04 -14.40 15.17
C GLY A 244 14.64 -14.99 15.38
N LYS A 245 14.52 -16.28 15.09
CA LYS A 245 13.26 -17.04 15.15
C LYS A 245 13.51 -18.29 15.99
N LEU A 246 12.48 -18.81 16.66
CA LEU A 246 12.54 -20.07 17.42
C LEU A 246 13.82 -20.19 18.28
N VAL A 247 14.81 -20.99 17.87
CA VAL A 247 16.04 -21.20 18.65
C VAL A 247 16.92 -19.94 18.78
N SER A 248 16.80 -19.00 17.86
CA SER A 248 17.51 -17.71 17.87
C SER A 248 16.62 -16.52 18.28
N ASP A 249 15.38 -16.76 18.71
CA ASP A 249 14.53 -15.70 19.26
C ASP A 249 15.24 -14.96 20.42
N GLY A 250 15.00 -13.66 20.53
CA GLY A 250 15.74 -12.74 21.41
C GLY A 250 17.04 -12.19 20.83
N TRP A 251 17.44 -12.63 19.63
CA TRP A 251 18.59 -12.11 18.88
C TRP A 251 18.18 -11.48 17.56
N SER A 252 19.03 -10.63 17.01
CA SER A 252 18.89 -10.03 15.68
C SER A 252 20.25 -9.95 15.01
N PHE A 253 20.23 -9.95 13.67
CA PHE A 253 21.42 -10.03 12.86
C PHE A 253 21.43 -8.86 11.88
N THR A 254 22.46 -8.02 11.94
CA THR A 254 22.59 -6.84 11.06
C THR A 254 23.95 -6.86 10.39
N ASN A 255 23.98 -7.04 9.08
CA ASN A 255 25.24 -7.10 8.33
C ASN A 255 25.75 -5.69 7.99
N SER A 256 26.99 -5.61 7.52
CA SER A 256 27.58 -4.31 7.17
C SER A 256 28.57 -4.41 6.01
N PHE A 257 28.82 -3.27 5.38
CA PHE A 257 29.92 -3.09 4.44
C PHE A 257 30.72 -1.83 4.79
N CYS A 258 31.84 -1.65 4.08
CA CYS A 258 32.76 -0.54 4.34
C CYS A 258 33.34 -0.57 5.76
N ALA A 259 33.66 -1.75 6.30
CA ALA A 259 34.37 -1.89 7.57
C ALA A 259 35.76 -1.20 7.53
N GLU A 260 36.28 -0.92 6.33
CA GLU A 260 37.44 -0.07 6.07
C GLU A 260 37.29 1.36 6.57
N ARG A 261 36.03 1.84 6.75
CA ARG A 261 35.71 3.22 7.17
C ARG A 261 36.27 4.25 6.18
N TYR A 262 36.16 3.94 4.89
CA TYR A 262 36.67 4.79 3.83
C TYR A 262 35.75 5.99 3.57
N VAL A 263 36.31 7.21 3.60
CA VAL A 263 35.55 8.48 3.49
C VAL A 263 35.70 9.21 2.14
N GLY A 264 36.21 8.53 1.10
CA GLY A 264 36.34 9.11 -0.23
C GLY A 264 37.42 10.18 -0.39
N GLY A 265 37.37 10.89 -1.53
CA GLY A 265 38.28 12.01 -1.86
C GLY A 265 38.81 12.01 -3.29
N ILE A 266 37.95 11.71 -4.28
CA ILE A 266 38.30 11.71 -5.72
C ILE A 266 38.97 13.03 -6.13
N GLU A 267 38.44 14.16 -5.65
CA GLU A 267 38.97 15.51 -5.93
C GLU A 267 40.39 15.73 -5.38
N SER A 268 40.78 14.95 -4.36
CA SER A 268 42.13 14.94 -3.79
C SER A 268 43.02 13.82 -4.38
N GLY A 269 42.59 13.18 -5.46
CA GLY A 269 43.33 12.11 -6.14
C GLY A 269 43.19 10.72 -5.52
N ARG A 270 42.26 10.53 -4.59
CA ARG A 270 41.97 9.20 -4.00
C ARG A 270 41.01 8.40 -4.90
N PRO A 271 40.94 7.07 -4.77
CA PRO A 271 39.93 6.27 -5.46
C PRO A 271 38.49 6.67 -5.09
N PRO A 272 37.50 6.32 -5.93
CA PRO A 272 36.09 6.38 -5.58
C PRO A 272 35.72 5.57 -4.33
N PHE A 273 34.52 5.82 -3.79
CA PHE A 273 34.05 5.20 -2.54
C PHE A 273 34.00 3.68 -2.63
N GLU A 274 33.43 3.15 -3.71
CA GLU A 274 33.25 1.72 -3.93
C GLU A 274 34.58 0.97 -3.94
N ALA A 275 35.64 1.59 -4.47
CA ALA A 275 36.97 0.99 -4.45
C ALA A 275 37.56 0.95 -3.04
N GLY A 276 37.35 1.99 -2.23
CA GLY A 276 37.89 2.05 -0.87
C GLY A 276 37.12 1.21 0.16
N CYS A 277 35.80 1.12 0.02
CA CYS A 277 34.90 0.31 0.87
C CYS A 277 34.87 -1.18 0.49
N SER A 278 35.72 -1.62 -0.43
CA SER A 278 35.82 -3.01 -0.86
C SER A 278 37.29 -3.48 -0.91
N GLN A 279 38.14 -2.94 -0.04
CA GLN A 279 39.54 -3.36 0.05
C GLN A 279 39.71 -4.62 0.92
N ASN A 280 38.96 -4.74 2.01
CA ASN A 280 39.00 -5.90 2.89
C ASN A 280 38.37 -7.11 2.19
N ASP A 281 38.80 -8.31 2.57
CA ASP A 281 38.20 -9.56 2.08
C ASP A 281 36.89 -9.90 2.80
N THR A 282 36.66 -9.28 3.96
CA THR A 282 35.49 -9.48 4.82
C THR A 282 35.08 -8.18 5.50
N ASP A 283 33.78 -8.03 5.71
CA ASP A 283 33.16 -7.04 6.58
C ASP A 283 32.55 -7.75 7.81
N TYR A 284 31.56 -7.16 8.50
CA TYR A 284 31.06 -7.68 9.77
C TYR A 284 29.54 -7.87 9.83
N LEU A 285 29.13 -9.06 10.24
CA LEU A 285 27.80 -9.39 10.74
C LEU A 285 27.73 -9.03 12.23
N HIS A 286 26.82 -8.15 12.61
CA HIS A 286 26.53 -7.83 14.00
C HIS A 286 25.50 -8.82 14.53
N VAL A 287 25.85 -9.55 15.58
CA VAL A 287 24.97 -10.46 16.31
C VAL A 287 24.56 -9.76 17.60
N ILE A 288 23.30 -9.36 17.70
CA ILE A 288 22.80 -8.50 18.77
C ILE A 288 21.75 -9.22 19.60
N ASN A 289 21.93 -9.28 20.92
CA ASN A 289 20.94 -9.79 21.86
C ASN A 289 19.98 -8.66 22.25
N TRP A 290 18.95 -8.45 21.44
CA TRP A 290 18.00 -7.35 21.66
C TRP A 290 17.12 -7.59 22.89
N GLU A 291 16.78 -8.84 23.21
CA GLU A 291 15.96 -9.16 24.39
C GLU A 291 16.70 -8.76 25.67
N LYS A 292 17.98 -9.10 25.77
CA LYS A 292 18.82 -8.66 26.89
C LYS A 292 19.02 -7.14 26.87
N ALA A 293 19.11 -6.53 25.69
CA ALA A 293 19.22 -5.08 25.55
C ALA A 293 18.00 -4.34 26.12
N VAL A 294 16.79 -4.90 26.01
CA VAL A 294 15.58 -4.36 26.68
C VAL A 294 15.82 -4.23 28.18
N GLY A 295 16.35 -5.28 28.84
CA GLY A 295 16.64 -5.23 30.28
C GLY A 295 17.70 -4.18 30.66
N VAL A 296 18.70 -3.96 29.80
CA VAL A 296 19.73 -2.91 30.00
C VAL A 296 19.13 -1.52 29.85
N TYR A 297 18.27 -1.33 28.84
CA TYR A 297 17.51 -0.11 28.62
C TYR A 297 16.58 0.20 29.81
N GLU A 298 15.77 -0.76 30.26
CA GLU A 298 14.84 -0.60 31.38
C GLU A 298 15.55 -0.33 32.71
N ALA A 299 16.78 -0.82 32.87
CA ALA A 299 17.64 -0.49 34.01
C ALA A 299 18.19 0.95 33.96
N GLY A 300 17.94 1.70 32.89
CA GLY A 300 18.38 3.08 32.70
C GLY A 300 19.85 3.22 32.32
N LYS A 301 20.49 2.16 31.83
CA LYS A 301 21.90 2.17 31.39
C LYS A 301 22.04 2.71 29.97
N VAL A 302 21.54 3.94 29.77
CA VAL A 302 21.48 4.61 28.46
C VAL A 302 21.98 6.05 28.56
N GLU A 303 22.46 6.57 27.44
CA GLU A 303 22.64 8.00 27.24
C GLU A 303 21.47 8.55 26.43
N MET A 304 21.01 9.75 26.78
CA MET A 304 19.97 10.44 25.99
C MET A 304 20.64 11.25 24.88
N ILE A 305 20.35 10.90 23.63
CA ILE A 305 20.81 11.63 22.44
C ILE A 305 19.57 12.11 21.69
N ASN A 306 19.41 13.43 21.57
CA ASN A 306 18.23 14.06 20.95
C ASN A 306 16.90 13.48 21.49
N ASP A 307 16.80 13.43 22.83
CA ASP A 307 15.66 12.89 23.59
C ASP A 307 15.34 11.40 23.36
N HIS A 308 16.25 10.64 22.77
CA HIS A 308 16.13 9.20 22.56
C HIS A 308 17.16 8.40 23.37
N PRO A 309 16.76 7.30 24.02
CA PRO A 309 17.68 6.49 24.82
C PRO A 309 18.57 5.61 23.92
N VAL A 310 19.87 5.72 24.13
CA VAL A 310 20.90 4.97 23.39
C VAL A 310 21.74 4.16 24.36
N ILE A 311 21.79 2.85 24.16
CA ILE A 311 22.78 1.98 24.78
C ILE A 311 24.09 2.21 24.05
N MET A 312 25.03 2.89 24.72
CA MET A 312 26.35 3.17 24.18
C MET A 312 27.17 1.88 24.02
N MET A 313 28.09 1.88 23.06
CA MET A 313 28.85 0.69 22.67
C MET A 313 29.66 0.09 23.84
N ASP A 314 30.25 0.91 24.71
CA ASP A 314 30.97 0.43 25.90
C ASP A 314 30.04 -0.36 26.84
N THR A 315 28.83 0.14 27.08
CA THR A 315 27.80 -0.56 27.86
C THR A 315 27.36 -1.83 27.15
N ALA A 316 27.17 -1.79 25.84
CA ALA A 316 26.79 -2.96 25.05
C ALA A 316 27.85 -4.07 25.12
N ILE A 317 29.14 -3.72 25.12
CA ILE A 317 30.26 -4.66 25.28
C ILE A 317 30.30 -5.22 26.71
N GLU A 318 30.21 -4.35 27.73
CA GLU A 318 30.25 -4.77 29.15
C GLU A 318 29.10 -5.74 29.48
N GLU A 319 27.91 -5.46 28.94
CA GLU A 319 26.72 -6.28 29.12
C GLU A 319 26.66 -7.46 28.14
N GLY A 320 27.61 -7.61 27.20
CA GLY A 320 27.63 -8.70 26.23
C GLY A 320 26.38 -8.74 25.34
N LEU A 321 26.01 -7.58 24.78
CA LEU A 321 24.84 -7.41 23.90
C LEU A 321 25.18 -7.57 22.42
N VAL A 322 26.43 -7.34 22.03
CA VAL A 322 26.84 -7.29 20.62
C VAL A 322 28.15 -8.05 20.39
N TYR A 323 28.18 -8.82 19.31
CA TYR A 323 29.34 -9.56 18.81
C TYR A 323 29.47 -9.38 17.31
N LEU A 324 30.67 -9.54 16.76
CA LEU A 324 30.90 -9.50 15.32
C LEU A 324 31.31 -10.87 14.78
N ILE A 325 30.88 -11.20 13.57
CA ILE A 325 31.37 -12.31 12.77
C ILE A 325 31.88 -11.75 11.44
N ALA A 326 33.05 -12.19 10.98
CA ALA A 326 33.56 -11.78 9.68
C ALA A 326 32.73 -12.40 8.53
N GLU A 327 32.34 -11.59 7.55
CA GLU A 327 31.52 -12.01 6.40
C GLU A 327 32.06 -11.51 5.05
N PRO A 328 32.27 -12.39 4.05
CA PRO A 328 32.81 -12.01 2.74
C PRO A 328 31.69 -11.64 1.75
N LYS A 329 31.83 -10.66 0.85
CA LYS A 329 32.66 -9.45 0.90
C LYS A 329 31.76 -8.28 0.53
N SER A 330 31.72 -7.25 1.37
CA SER A 330 30.72 -6.20 1.30
C SER A 330 29.32 -6.79 1.11
N PRO A 331 28.89 -7.70 2.01
CA PRO A 331 27.66 -8.47 1.84
C PRO A 331 26.43 -7.57 1.77
N HIS A 332 25.28 -8.18 1.44
CA HIS A 332 24.01 -7.46 1.24
C HIS A 332 22.85 -8.07 2.02
N GLY A 333 22.37 -9.24 1.62
CA GLY A 333 21.26 -9.94 2.28
C GLY A 333 21.75 -10.70 3.50
N VAL A 334 20.97 -10.63 4.57
CA VAL A 334 21.08 -11.47 5.77
C VAL A 334 19.69 -11.98 6.09
N ASP A 335 19.53 -13.31 6.09
CA ASP A 335 18.21 -13.95 6.18
C ASP A 335 18.29 -15.11 7.19
N VAL A 336 17.39 -15.13 8.17
CA VAL A 336 17.32 -16.17 9.22
C VAL A 336 16.38 -17.28 8.77
N SER A 337 16.87 -18.53 8.85
CA SER A 337 16.10 -19.71 8.45
C SER A 337 14.83 -19.89 9.28
N PRO A 338 13.78 -20.55 8.75
CA PRO A 338 12.51 -20.74 9.45
C PRO A 338 12.65 -21.45 10.82
N ASP A 339 13.64 -22.32 10.97
CA ASP A 339 13.95 -23.00 12.23
C ASP A 339 14.76 -22.15 13.22
N GLY A 340 15.26 -21.00 12.77
CA GLY A 340 16.10 -20.08 13.53
C GLY A 340 17.56 -20.47 13.67
N GLU A 341 17.96 -21.67 13.23
CA GLU A 341 19.31 -22.20 13.48
C GLU A 341 20.37 -21.59 12.57
N TYR A 342 19.98 -21.13 11.38
CA TYR A 342 20.94 -20.68 10.37
C TYR A 342 20.72 -19.23 9.96
N ILE A 343 21.83 -18.53 9.77
CA ILE A 343 21.87 -17.16 9.25
C ILE A 343 22.58 -17.21 7.91
N VAL A 344 21.86 -16.90 6.83
CA VAL A 344 22.36 -16.99 5.46
C VAL A 344 22.70 -15.60 4.94
N VAL A 345 23.95 -15.41 4.52
CA VAL A 345 24.46 -14.13 4.03
C VAL A 345 24.85 -14.22 2.56
N GLY A 346 24.32 -13.30 1.76
CA GLY A 346 24.70 -13.12 0.35
C GLY A 346 26.00 -12.33 0.20
N GLY A 347 27.02 -12.94 -0.42
CA GLY A 347 28.38 -12.39 -0.43
C GLY A 347 28.63 -11.18 -1.34
N LYS A 348 27.66 -10.73 -2.14
CA LYS A 348 27.72 -9.62 -3.10
C LYS A 348 28.96 -9.63 -4.01
N LEU A 349 30.08 -9.10 -3.53
CA LEU A 349 31.35 -9.07 -4.27
C LEU A 349 32.08 -10.41 -4.22
N ASP A 350 31.79 -11.23 -3.21
CA ASP A 350 32.17 -12.63 -3.16
C ASP A 350 31.12 -13.51 -3.88
N THR A 351 31.57 -14.58 -4.53
CA THR A 351 30.69 -15.45 -5.34
C THR A 351 29.90 -16.48 -4.53
N HIS A 352 30.07 -16.50 -3.20
CA HIS A 352 29.45 -17.47 -2.32
C HIS A 352 28.28 -16.87 -1.54
N ALA A 353 27.38 -17.76 -1.11
CA ALA A 353 26.55 -17.53 0.06
C ALA A 353 27.17 -18.26 1.26
N SER A 354 27.16 -17.62 2.42
CA SER A 354 27.70 -18.17 3.68
C SER A 354 26.55 -18.49 4.63
N VAL A 355 26.56 -19.67 5.23
CA VAL A 355 25.57 -20.13 6.21
C VAL A 355 26.26 -20.20 7.57
N TYR A 356 25.88 -19.34 8.49
CA TYR A 356 26.34 -19.38 9.88
C TYR A 356 25.35 -20.19 10.73
N SER A 357 25.84 -20.88 11.75
CA SER A 357 25.00 -21.62 12.70
C SER A 357 24.89 -20.85 14.02
N PHE A 358 23.66 -20.58 14.44
CA PHE A 358 23.36 -19.92 15.70
C PHE A 358 23.88 -20.72 16.89
N SER A 359 23.71 -22.04 16.89
CA SER A 359 24.25 -22.91 17.94
C SER A 359 25.78 -22.79 18.06
N LYS A 360 26.49 -22.70 16.93
CA LYS A 360 27.95 -22.50 16.91
C LYS A 360 28.35 -21.11 17.41
N ILE A 361 27.64 -20.07 16.97
CA ILE A 361 27.83 -18.69 17.45
C ILE A 361 27.70 -18.66 18.97
N MET A 362 26.64 -19.25 19.51
CA MET A 362 26.42 -19.25 20.96
C MET A 362 27.46 -20.07 21.72
N ALA A 363 27.89 -21.22 21.18
CA ALA A 363 29.00 -21.98 21.76
C ALA A 363 30.30 -21.15 21.83
N ALA A 364 30.60 -20.34 20.82
CA ALA A 364 31.76 -19.45 20.83
C ALA A 364 31.62 -18.33 21.88
N VAL A 365 30.43 -17.72 21.99
CA VAL A 365 30.12 -16.71 23.00
C VAL A 365 30.27 -17.26 24.43
N GLU A 366 29.67 -18.42 24.71
CA GLU A 366 29.72 -19.07 26.02
C GLU A 366 31.15 -19.48 26.41
N ALA A 367 31.95 -19.93 25.43
CA ALA A 367 33.34 -20.30 25.64
C ALA A 367 34.29 -19.08 25.76
N GLY A 368 33.81 -17.88 25.42
CA GLY A 368 34.65 -16.69 25.25
C GLY A 368 35.70 -16.86 24.14
N ASN A 369 35.39 -17.69 23.13
CA ASN A 369 36.30 -18.01 22.04
C ASN A 369 36.24 -16.92 20.96
N PHE A 370 36.95 -15.83 21.19
CA PHE A 370 37.04 -14.70 20.27
C PHE A 370 38.41 -14.64 19.60
N SER A 371 38.41 -14.39 18.29
CA SER A 371 39.63 -14.19 17.49
C SER A 371 40.35 -12.87 17.78
N GLY A 372 39.64 -11.94 18.41
CA GLY A 372 40.14 -10.62 18.81
C GLY A 372 38.97 -9.68 19.12
N THR A 373 39.25 -8.39 19.08
CA THR A 373 38.24 -7.34 19.09
C THR A 373 38.41 -6.44 17.87
N ASP A 374 37.34 -5.79 17.45
CA ASP A 374 37.43 -4.73 16.47
C ASP A 374 38.12 -3.48 17.07
N PRO A 375 38.37 -2.42 16.28
CA PRO A 375 39.00 -1.20 16.76
C PRO A 375 38.25 -0.48 17.88
N TYR A 376 36.98 -0.83 18.12
CA TYR A 376 36.10 -0.22 19.11
C TYR A 376 35.84 -1.13 20.31
N GLY A 377 36.44 -2.33 20.35
CA GLY A 377 36.40 -3.25 21.48
C GLY A 377 35.34 -4.34 21.38
N ILE A 378 34.55 -4.41 20.31
CA ILE A 378 33.53 -5.44 20.15
C ILE A 378 34.22 -6.79 19.88
N PRO A 379 33.87 -7.87 20.62
CA PRO A 379 34.47 -9.18 20.40
C PRO A 379 34.13 -9.76 19.02
N ILE A 380 35.14 -10.32 18.35
CA ILE A 380 35.01 -10.93 17.02
C ILE A 380 35.07 -12.46 17.14
N ILE A 381 33.97 -13.11 16.79
CA ILE A 381 33.90 -14.57 16.59
C ILE A 381 34.53 -14.88 15.23
N SER A 382 35.39 -15.88 15.18
CA SER A 382 36.02 -16.26 13.92
C SER A 382 34.98 -16.86 12.96
N MET A 383 35.14 -16.63 11.65
CA MET A 383 34.28 -17.25 10.65
C MET A 383 34.32 -18.79 10.78
N GLU A 384 35.49 -19.39 11.05
CA GLU A 384 35.63 -20.84 11.24
C GLU A 384 34.77 -21.38 12.39
N ASP A 385 34.70 -20.64 13.50
CA ASP A 385 33.94 -21.06 14.68
C ASP A 385 32.42 -20.93 14.47
N ALA A 386 31.96 -20.00 13.62
CA ALA A 386 30.55 -19.74 13.39
C ALA A 386 29.97 -20.41 12.12
N LEU A 387 30.79 -20.65 11.10
CA LEU A 387 30.36 -21.10 9.79
C LEU A 387 29.85 -22.56 9.83
N HIS A 388 28.69 -22.78 9.25
CA HIS A 388 28.16 -24.11 8.96
C HIS A 388 28.65 -24.61 7.59
N VAL A 389 28.33 -23.87 6.53
CA VAL A 389 28.76 -24.17 5.17
C VAL A 389 28.85 -22.90 4.33
N GLN A 390 29.61 -22.95 3.25
CA GLN A 390 29.69 -21.86 2.27
C GLN A 390 29.64 -22.46 0.87
N VAL A 391 28.85 -21.87 -0.02
CA VAL A 391 28.54 -22.43 -1.35
C VAL A 391 28.79 -21.41 -2.43
N ALA A 392 29.59 -21.75 -3.44
CA ALA A 392 29.80 -20.92 -4.62
C ALA A 392 28.53 -20.95 -5.49
N LEU A 393 27.77 -19.86 -5.49
CA LEU A 393 26.52 -19.77 -6.24
C LEU A 393 26.70 -19.10 -7.59
N GLY A 394 27.54 -18.08 -7.70
CA GLY A 394 27.72 -17.31 -8.93
C GLY A 394 28.09 -15.85 -8.66
N LEU A 395 28.03 -15.01 -9.69
CA LEU A 395 28.41 -13.60 -9.55
C LEU A 395 27.26 -12.77 -8.99
N GLY A 396 27.53 -12.06 -7.88
CA GLY A 396 26.59 -11.15 -7.25
C GLY A 396 25.49 -11.79 -6.37
N PRO A 397 25.74 -12.74 -5.45
CA PRO A 397 24.73 -13.19 -4.50
C PRO A 397 24.24 -12.04 -3.62
N LEU A 398 22.97 -11.64 -3.71
CA LEU A 398 22.44 -10.51 -2.95
C LEU A 398 21.49 -10.91 -1.83
N HIS A 399 20.37 -11.57 -2.12
CA HIS A 399 19.28 -11.77 -1.17
C HIS A 399 18.81 -13.22 -1.18
N ASN A 400 18.28 -13.71 -0.06
CA ASN A 400 17.82 -15.09 0.08
C ASN A 400 16.33 -15.17 0.47
N GLN A 401 15.68 -16.29 0.13
CA GLN A 401 14.31 -16.61 0.57
C GLN A 401 14.14 -18.11 0.71
N PHE A 402 13.36 -18.53 1.71
CA PHE A 402 13.19 -19.94 2.06
C PHE A 402 11.97 -20.56 1.36
N ASP A 403 12.08 -21.85 1.03
CA ASP A 403 10.98 -22.67 0.53
C ASP A 403 10.17 -23.27 1.70
N SER A 404 9.00 -23.83 1.40
CA SER A 404 8.27 -24.71 2.33
C SER A 404 8.96 -26.07 2.52
N LYS A 405 9.84 -26.45 1.58
CA LYS A 405 10.72 -27.61 1.69
C LYS A 405 11.90 -27.29 2.61
N GLU A 406 12.06 -28.12 3.64
CA GLU A 406 13.19 -28.06 4.57
C GLU A 406 14.53 -27.98 3.84
N CYS A 407 15.44 -27.15 4.35
CA CYS A 407 16.78 -26.94 3.80
C CYS A 407 16.85 -26.33 2.38
N VAL A 408 15.73 -25.99 1.73
CA VAL A 408 15.75 -25.38 0.38
C VAL A 408 15.64 -23.86 0.47
N ILE A 409 16.51 -23.18 -0.26
CA ILE A 409 16.58 -21.72 -0.33
C ILE A 409 16.85 -21.23 -1.75
N TYR A 410 16.43 -20.00 -2.03
CA TYR A 410 16.62 -19.29 -3.29
C TYR A 410 17.50 -18.06 -3.07
N THR A 411 18.50 -17.84 -3.91
CA THR A 411 19.39 -16.67 -3.84
C THR A 411 19.44 -15.92 -5.16
N SER A 412 19.33 -14.60 -5.12
CA SER A 412 19.49 -13.73 -6.28
C SER A 412 20.96 -13.58 -6.66
N LEU A 413 21.26 -13.68 -7.96
CA LEU A 413 22.59 -13.45 -8.53
C LEU A 413 22.53 -12.24 -9.47
N TYR A 414 22.88 -11.06 -8.94
CA TYR A 414 22.71 -9.78 -9.63
C TYR A 414 23.49 -9.71 -10.95
N VAL A 415 24.76 -10.12 -10.95
CA VAL A 415 25.63 -10.01 -12.13
C VAL A 415 25.31 -11.10 -13.13
N ASP A 416 25.09 -12.34 -12.67
CA ASP A 416 24.69 -13.44 -13.55
C ASP A 416 23.26 -13.25 -14.11
N SER A 417 22.45 -12.37 -13.50
CA SER A 417 21.02 -12.23 -13.80
C SER A 417 20.28 -13.57 -13.68
N GLN A 418 20.44 -14.21 -12.53
CA GLN A 418 19.90 -15.54 -12.25
C GLN A 418 19.32 -15.65 -10.84
N VAL A 419 18.46 -16.63 -10.64
CA VAL A 419 18.13 -17.18 -9.31
C VAL A 419 18.82 -18.53 -9.17
N ALA A 420 19.47 -18.77 -8.03
CA ALA A 420 20.03 -20.06 -7.65
C ALA A 420 19.15 -20.73 -6.58
N LYS A 421 18.70 -21.94 -6.84
CA LYS A 421 18.05 -22.82 -5.86
C LYS A 421 19.10 -23.77 -5.28
N TRP A 422 19.21 -23.86 -3.97
CA TRP A 422 20.23 -24.67 -3.33
C TRP A 422 19.78 -25.20 -1.96
N ASP A 423 20.51 -26.21 -1.48
CA ASP A 423 20.35 -26.79 -0.15
C ASP A 423 21.34 -26.13 0.82
N TYR A 424 20.84 -25.39 1.80
CA TYR A 424 21.69 -24.65 2.75
C TYR A 424 22.18 -25.48 3.94
N CYS A 425 21.60 -26.66 4.16
CA CYS A 425 22.02 -27.59 5.20
C CYS A 425 23.22 -28.44 4.73
N GLU A 426 23.18 -28.94 3.49
CA GLU A 426 24.24 -29.73 2.88
C GLU A 426 25.23 -28.89 2.05
N GLY A 427 24.86 -27.66 1.70
CA GLY A 427 25.68 -26.75 0.89
C GLY A 427 25.76 -27.15 -0.59
N LYS A 428 24.61 -27.41 -1.21
CA LYS A 428 24.55 -28.00 -2.57
C LYS A 428 23.64 -27.22 -3.51
N LEU A 429 24.18 -26.80 -4.66
CA LEU A 429 23.39 -26.19 -5.74
C LEU A 429 22.43 -27.23 -6.38
N LEU A 430 21.15 -26.88 -6.50
CA LEU A 430 20.09 -27.75 -7.01
C LEU A 430 19.60 -27.32 -8.40
N ASP A 431 19.44 -26.01 -8.61
CA ASP A 431 18.98 -25.46 -9.88
C ASP A 431 19.39 -24.01 -10.08
N LYS A 432 19.35 -23.55 -11.33
CA LYS A 432 19.52 -22.14 -11.70
C LYS A 432 18.57 -21.78 -12.83
N ILE A 433 17.98 -20.59 -12.76
CA ILE A 433 17.16 -20.02 -13.83
C ILE A 433 17.60 -18.60 -14.15
N SER A 434 17.56 -18.23 -15.42
CA SER A 434 17.81 -16.85 -15.87
C SER A 434 16.59 -15.97 -15.64
N ILE A 435 16.84 -14.74 -15.21
CA ILE A 435 15.86 -13.67 -15.04
C ILE A 435 16.25 -12.47 -15.92
N HIS A 436 15.38 -11.46 -15.99
CA HIS A 436 15.54 -10.35 -16.94
C HIS A 436 15.21 -8.99 -16.33
N TYR A 437 16.20 -8.17 -15.97
CA TYR A 437 17.62 -8.49 -15.73
C TYR A 437 18.09 -7.85 -14.42
N ASN A 438 19.23 -8.32 -13.93
CA ASN A 438 19.88 -7.82 -12.72
C ASN A 438 18.91 -7.81 -11.53
N ILE A 439 18.66 -9.00 -11.00
CA ILE A 439 17.83 -9.20 -9.83
C ILE A 439 18.47 -8.57 -8.60
N GLY A 440 17.69 -7.79 -7.85
CA GLY A 440 18.07 -7.31 -6.52
C GLY A 440 17.63 -8.32 -5.48
N HIS A 441 16.47 -8.07 -4.87
CA HIS A 441 15.82 -9.00 -3.95
C HIS A 441 14.91 -9.98 -4.68
N LEU A 442 14.45 -10.97 -3.92
CA LEU A 442 13.40 -11.91 -4.30
C LEU A 442 12.48 -12.13 -3.09
N VAL A 443 11.24 -12.56 -3.34
CA VAL A 443 10.28 -12.94 -2.29
C VAL A 443 9.68 -14.30 -2.61
N ALA A 444 9.74 -15.23 -1.67
CA ALA A 444 8.97 -16.48 -1.70
C ALA A 444 7.67 -16.27 -0.91
N MET A 445 6.59 -16.97 -1.25
CA MET A 445 5.34 -16.79 -0.51
C MET A 445 5.53 -17.20 0.95
N GLU A 446 5.33 -16.23 1.86
CA GLU A 446 5.58 -16.34 3.31
C GLU A 446 7.02 -16.77 3.66
N GLY A 447 7.98 -16.47 2.77
CA GLY A 447 9.37 -16.93 2.85
C GLY A 447 10.14 -16.45 4.08
N GLU A 448 9.75 -15.31 4.65
CA GLU A 448 10.30 -14.78 5.89
C GLU A 448 9.77 -15.46 7.17
N SER A 449 8.69 -16.22 7.12
CA SER A 449 8.05 -16.80 8.32
C SER A 449 8.71 -18.11 8.80
N VAL A 450 8.29 -18.59 9.96
CA VAL A 450 8.65 -19.93 10.47
C VAL A 450 7.98 -21.07 9.68
N HIS A 451 6.94 -20.77 8.88
CA HIS A 451 6.27 -21.72 7.99
C HIS A 451 6.09 -21.15 6.56
N PRO A 452 7.16 -21.09 5.74
CA PRO A 452 7.02 -20.65 4.36
C PRO A 452 5.98 -21.46 3.58
N ALA A 453 5.21 -20.79 2.72
CA ALA A 453 4.18 -21.44 1.92
C ALA A 453 4.76 -22.05 0.62
N GLY A 454 5.85 -21.47 0.10
CA GLY A 454 6.48 -21.90 -1.14
C GLY A 454 5.59 -21.66 -2.36
N LYS A 455 5.53 -22.62 -3.29
CA LYS A 455 4.74 -22.61 -4.55
C LYS A 455 5.16 -21.54 -5.59
N TYR A 456 5.31 -20.29 -5.20
CA TYR A 456 5.75 -19.20 -6.06
C TYR A 456 6.92 -18.42 -5.47
N LEU A 457 7.75 -17.91 -6.36
CA LEU A 457 8.84 -16.98 -6.09
C LEU A 457 8.73 -15.80 -7.04
N ILE A 458 9.05 -14.60 -6.57
CA ILE A 458 9.11 -13.39 -7.41
C ILE A 458 10.52 -12.84 -7.37
N SER A 459 11.11 -12.60 -8.55
CA SER A 459 12.35 -11.84 -8.67
C SER A 459 12.10 -10.38 -8.97
N LEU A 460 12.72 -9.48 -8.21
CA LEU A 460 12.58 -8.03 -8.36
C LEU A 460 13.76 -7.50 -9.18
N ASN A 461 13.57 -7.39 -10.49
CA ASN A 461 14.65 -7.10 -11.44
C ASN A 461 14.78 -5.59 -11.72
N LYS A 462 16.02 -5.12 -11.74
CA LYS A 462 16.34 -3.69 -11.79
C LYS A 462 16.33 -3.12 -13.20
N LEU A 463 16.59 -3.96 -14.21
CA LEU A 463 16.70 -3.52 -15.60
C LEU A 463 15.72 -4.28 -16.49
N ALA A 464 14.70 -3.60 -17.02
CA ALA A 464 13.75 -4.22 -17.94
C ALA A 464 14.24 -4.25 -19.41
N ILE A 465 15.13 -3.34 -19.82
CA ILE A 465 15.78 -3.28 -21.16
C ILE A 465 14.80 -3.53 -22.32
N ASP A 466 14.67 -4.78 -22.80
CA ASP A 466 13.92 -5.20 -23.98
C ASP A 466 12.65 -6.02 -23.66
N ARG A 467 12.31 -6.20 -22.38
CA ARG A 467 11.17 -7.04 -21.94
C ARG A 467 9.81 -6.45 -22.29
N PHE A 468 9.73 -5.14 -22.46
CA PHE A 468 8.47 -4.43 -22.73
C PHE A 468 8.61 -3.47 -23.92
N ASN A 469 7.47 -2.97 -24.40
CA ASN A 469 7.46 -1.92 -25.41
C ASN A 469 8.23 -0.68 -24.90
N PRO A 470 9.03 0.00 -25.75
CA PRO A 470 9.77 1.18 -25.34
C PRO A 470 8.80 2.35 -25.04
N VAL A 471 8.90 2.91 -23.84
CA VAL A 471 8.05 4.02 -23.35
C VAL A 471 8.83 5.30 -23.02
N GLY A 472 10.10 5.36 -23.40
CA GLY A 472 10.99 6.50 -23.15
C GLY A 472 12.28 6.09 -22.44
N PRO A 473 13.14 7.06 -22.06
CA PRO A 473 14.42 6.76 -21.43
C PRO A 473 14.34 6.21 -20.00
N LEU A 474 13.25 6.52 -19.28
CA LEU A 474 12.98 5.95 -17.96
C LEU A 474 12.20 4.65 -18.17
N HIS A 475 12.89 3.52 -17.98
CA HIS A 475 12.29 2.20 -18.08
C HIS A 475 11.54 1.85 -16.79
N PRO A 476 10.49 1.01 -16.88
CA PRO A 476 9.95 0.34 -15.70
C PRO A 476 10.93 -0.72 -15.19
N GLN A 477 10.68 -1.20 -13.98
CA GLN A 477 11.29 -2.35 -13.36
C GLN A 477 10.49 -3.59 -13.76
N ASN A 478 10.97 -4.78 -13.41
CA ASN A 478 10.33 -6.02 -13.82
C ASN A 478 10.24 -7.02 -12.66
N HIS A 479 9.02 -7.30 -12.22
CA HIS A 479 8.76 -8.37 -11.27
C HIS A 479 8.42 -9.64 -12.03
N GLN A 480 9.26 -10.66 -11.93
CA GLN A 480 9.03 -11.91 -12.64
C GLN A 480 8.53 -13.00 -11.70
N LEU A 481 7.40 -13.62 -12.05
CA LEU A 481 6.82 -14.74 -11.30
C LEU A 481 7.46 -16.06 -11.74
N ILE A 482 7.88 -16.86 -10.78
CA ILE A 482 8.52 -18.16 -10.95
C ILE A 482 7.71 -19.21 -10.17
N ASP A 483 7.32 -20.29 -10.84
CA ASP A 483 6.78 -21.49 -10.19
C ASP A 483 7.92 -22.28 -9.55
N ILE A 484 7.82 -22.53 -8.25
CA ILE A 484 8.80 -23.28 -7.47
C ILE A 484 8.20 -24.55 -6.84
N SER A 485 6.94 -24.89 -7.18
CA SER A 485 6.26 -26.07 -6.64
C SER A 485 6.96 -27.39 -7.03
N GLY A 486 7.54 -27.43 -8.23
CA GLY A 486 8.26 -28.58 -8.77
C GLY A 486 9.72 -28.72 -8.31
N ASP A 487 10.44 -29.65 -8.95
CA ASP A 487 11.88 -29.84 -8.73
C ASP A 487 12.70 -28.72 -9.39
N LYS A 488 12.25 -28.27 -10.58
CA LYS A 488 12.86 -27.21 -11.38
C LYS A 488 12.04 -25.92 -11.29
N MET A 489 12.73 -24.79 -11.33
CA MET A 489 12.11 -23.47 -11.38
C MET A 489 11.56 -23.21 -12.79
N GLU A 490 10.37 -22.63 -12.89
CA GLU A 490 9.75 -22.26 -14.18
C GLU A 490 9.31 -20.80 -14.17
N LEU A 491 9.88 -19.98 -15.06
CA LEU A 491 9.47 -18.58 -15.25
C LEU A 491 8.07 -18.55 -15.90
N LEU A 492 7.12 -17.83 -15.28
CA LEU A 492 5.73 -17.76 -15.71
C LEU A 492 5.31 -16.41 -16.29
N TYR A 493 5.76 -15.30 -15.69
CA TYR A 493 5.20 -13.98 -16.00
C TYR A 493 6.22 -12.86 -15.81
N ASP A 494 6.12 -11.80 -16.64
CA ASP A 494 6.86 -10.55 -16.51
C ASP A 494 5.87 -9.42 -16.21
N MET A 495 5.92 -8.84 -15.00
CA MET A 495 5.08 -7.69 -14.61
C MET A 495 5.90 -6.39 -14.72
N PRO A 496 5.56 -5.47 -15.65
CA PRO A 496 6.19 -4.16 -15.69
C PRO A 496 5.77 -3.35 -14.47
N VAL A 497 6.74 -2.81 -13.74
CA VAL A 497 6.50 -1.93 -12.59
C VAL A 497 6.93 -0.50 -12.94
N PRO A 498 5.99 0.41 -13.24
CA PRO A 498 6.33 1.78 -13.63
C PRO A 498 6.54 2.73 -12.44
N LEU A 499 6.24 2.29 -11.21
CA LEU A 499 6.28 3.12 -10.01
C LEU A 499 7.59 2.95 -9.25
N GLY A 500 8.55 3.85 -9.51
CA GLY A 500 9.87 3.85 -8.85
C GLY A 500 10.64 2.56 -9.04
N GLU A 501 11.69 2.34 -8.23
CA GLU A 501 12.39 1.06 -8.14
C GLU A 501 12.01 0.32 -6.85
N PRO A 502 11.10 -0.67 -6.89
CA PRO A 502 10.90 -1.53 -5.72
C PRO A 502 12.19 -2.24 -5.31
N HIS A 503 12.54 -2.16 -4.03
CA HIS A 503 13.71 -2.81 -3.46
C HIS A 503 13.37 -4.19 -2.89
N TYR A 504 12.31 -4.30 -2.10
CA TYR A 504 11.85 -5.55 -1.49
C TYR A 504 10.32 -5.72 -1.57
N ALA A 505 9.85 -6.91 -1.19
CA ALA A 505 8.45 -7.22 -1.09
C ALA A 505 8.21 -8.29 0.00
N ALA A 506 7.05 -8.22 0.66
CA ALA A 506 6.55 -9.23 1.58
C ALA A 506 5.29 -9.88 0.97
N ALA A 507 5.09 -11.18 1.21
CA ALA A 507 4.01 -11.94 0.58
C ALA A 507 3.27 -12.81 1.61
N ILE A 508 1.94 -12.73 1.61
CA ILE A 508 1.07 -13.44 2.55
C ILE A 508 -0.05 -14.19 1.83
N ALA A 509 -0.48 -15.34 2.38
CA ALA A 509 -1.68 -16.01 1.92
C ALA A 509 -2.90 -15.08 2.05
N ALA A 510 -3.69 -14.97 0.97
CA ALA A 510 -4.81 -14.03 0.91
C ALA A 510 -5.87 -14.30 2.01
N GLU A 511 -6.01 -15.56 2.46
CA GLU A 511 -6.96 -15.96 3.50
C GLU A 511 -6.60 -15.44 4.91
N LYS A 512 -5.35 -15.05 5.15
CA LYS A 512 -4.92 -14.50 6.45
C LYS A 512 -5.32 -13.04 6.59
N LEU A 513 -5.49 -12.33 5.48
CA LEU A 513 -5.95 -10.94 5.48
C LEU A 513 -7.44 -10.86 5.79
N LYS A 514 -7.81 -9.91 6.65
CA LYS A 514 -9.21 -9.62 7.03
C LYS A 514 -9.55 -8.15 6.79
N PRO A 515 -9.61 -7.69 5.53
CA PRO A 515 -9.93 -6.31 5.22
C PRO A 515 -11.38 -5.96 5.63
N LEU A 516 -11.60 -4.70 5.99
CA LEU A 516 -12.92 -4.16 6.22
C LEU A 516 -13.66 -3.98 4.90
N VAL A 517 -14.94 -4.35 4.90
CA VAL A 517 -15.86 -4.08 3.78
C VAL A 517 -16.27 -2.61 3.74
N ARG A 518 -16.44 -1.99 4.92
CA ARG A 518 -16.79 -0.58 5.09
C ARG A 518 -16.42 -0.12 6.50
N TYR A 519 -16.30 1.19 6.69
CA TYR A 519 -16.07 1.75 8.02
C TYR A 519 -17.33 1.77 8.88
N ARG A 520 -17.13 1.86 10.20
CA ARG A 520 -18.21 2.28 11.10
C ARG A 520 -18.56 3.73 10.78
N TYR A 521 -19.84 4.07 10.90
CA TYR A 521 -20.30 5.42 10.57
C TYR A 521 -19.56 6.50 11.38
N GLY A 522 -18.97 7.46 10.68
CA GLY A 522 -18.23 8.56 11.28
C GLY A 522 -16.81 8.20 11.69
N THR A 523 -16.16 7.21 11.06
CA THR A 523 -14.79 6.81 11.39
C THR A 523 -13.76 7.79 10.83
N ASN A 524 -12.73 8.08 11.62
CA ASN A 524 -11.47 8.65 11.15
C ASN A 524 -10.52 7.49 10.78
N SER A 525 -10.22 7.32 9.49
CA SER A 525 -9.42 6.17 9.02
C SER A 525 -7.98 6.19 9.54
N ARG A 526 -7.43 7.36 9.91
CA ARG A 526 -6.06 7.49 10.46
C ARG A 526 -5.92 7.05 11.89
N THR A 527 -7.03 6.77 12.57
CA THR A 527 -7.04 6.34 13.99
C THR A 527 -7.87 5.08 14.23
N GLY A 528 -8.69 4.66 13.26
CA GLY A 528 -9.73 3.63 13.43
C GLY A 528 -10.89 4.05 14.36
N GLY A 529 -10.77 5.19 15.04
CA GLY A 529 -11.73 5.71 16.00
C GLY A 529 -12.85 6.54 15.35
N LYS A 530 -13.73 7.10 16.20
CA LYS A 530 -14.78 8.02 15.75
C LYS A 530 -14.19 9.41 15.50
N HIS A 531 -14.46 9.98 14.35
CA HIS A 531 -14.15 11.38 14.04
C HIS A 531 -15.00 12.32 14.89
N GLU A 532 -14.37 13.31 15.54
CA GLU A 532 -15.03 14.21 16.49
C GLU A 532 -16.11 15.06 15.84
N GLY A 533 -15.88 15.47 14.59
CA GLY A 533 -16.82 16.26 13.79
C GLY A 533 -17.82 15.45 12.95
N ALA A 534 -17.87 14.12 13.07
CA ALA A 534 -18.80 13.33 12.27
C ALA A 534 -20.26 13.76 12.50
N VAL A 535 -21.01 13.95 11.41
CA VAL A 535 -22.40 14.43 11.41
C VAL A 535 -23.32 13.40 10.76
N ARG A 536 -24.61 13.44 11.08
CA ARG A 536 -25.64 12.54 10.50
C ARG A 536 -26.60 13.30 9.58
N PRO A 537 -27.28 12.58 8.65
CA PRO A 537 -28.42 13.11 7.92
C PRO A 537 -29.42 13.82 8.83
N GLY A 538 -29.74 15.08 8.51
CA GLY A 538 -30.62 15.96 9.28
C GLY A 538 -29.96 16.73 10.43
N GLN A 539 -28.63 16.61 10.61
CA GLN A 539 -27.85 17.33 11.62
C GLN A 539 -26.71 18.19 11.03
N GLU A 540 -26.69 18.28 9.70
CA GLU A 540 -25.78 19.14 8.94
C GLU A 540 -26.00 20.59 9.28
N ARG A 541 -24.92 21.36 9.33
CA ARG A 541 -24.96 22.75 9.77
C ARG A 541 -23.67 23.47 9.40
N ILE A 542 -23.78 24.79 9.35
CA ILE A 542 -22.65 25.69 9.19
C ILE A 542 -22.53 26.49 10.49
N GLU A 543 -21.37 26.41 11.14
CA GLU A 543 -21.06 27.11 12.38
C GLU A 543 -19.96 28.13 12.12
N ARG A 544 -20.12 29.35 12.65
CA ARG A 544 -19.11 30.41 12.56
C ARG A 544 -18.60 30.75 13.95
N ASP A 545 -17.28 30.79 14.09
CA ASP A 545 -16.56 31.31 15.25
C ASP A 545 -15.51 32.32 14.77
N GLY A 546 -15.83 33.62 14.89
CA GLY A 546 -15.03 34.69 14.29
C GLY A 546 -14.89 34.53 12.77
N ASP A 547 -13.64 34.47 12.32
CA ASP A 547 -13.26 34.29 10.90
C ASP A 547 -13.10 32.80 10.53
N THR A 548 -13.42 31.88 11.44
CA THR A 548 -13.46 30.43 11.15
C THR A 548 -14.88 29.97 10.92
N VAL A 549 -15.10 29.24 9.83
CA VAL A 549 -16.39 28.64 9.46
C VAL A 549 -16.21 27.12 9.37
N THR A 550 -16.97 26.37 10.17
CA THR A 550 -17.00 24.91 10.10
C THR A 550 -18.30 24.44 9.46
N VAL A 551 -18.17 23.70 8.36
CA VAL A 551 -19.27 23.09 7.61
C VAL A 551 -19.32 21.61 7.97
N TYR A 552 -20.34 21.21 8.72
CA TYR A 552 -20.64 19.82 8.99
C TYR A 552 -21.54 19.29 7.88
N MET A 553 -20.96 18.48 7.00
CA MET A 553 -21.57 18.04 5.75
C MET A 553 -21.77 16.53 5.71
N THR A 554 -22.88 16.07 5.15
CA THR A 554 -23.03 14.67 4.74
C THR A 554 -22.87 14.54 3.23
N ALA A 555 -22.33 13.41 2.80
CA ALA A 555 -22.35 12.93 1.42
C ALA A 555 -23.18 11.65 1.37
N ILE A 556 -24.22 11.65 0.53
CA ILE A 556 -25.01 10.46 0.23
C ILE A 556 -25.46 10.58 -1.22
N ARG A 557 -25.46 9.49 -1.98
CA ARG A 557 -25.73 9.55 -3.41
C ARG A 557 -27.09 10.23 -3.64
N SER A 558 -27.18 11.35 -4.35
CA SER A 558 -26.17 12.00 -5.21
C SER A 558 -26.06 13.49 -4.86
N HIS A 559 -26.01 13.82 -3.57
CA HIS A 559 -25.98 15.20 -3.11
C HIS A 559 -25.10 15.36 -1.87
N PHE A 560 -24.61 16.59 -1.68
CA PHE A 560 -24.00 17.04 -0.44
C PHE A 560 -25.02 17.85 0.34
N THR A 561 -25.05 17.70 1.66
CA THR A 561 -25.87 18.59 2.50
C THR A 561 -24.97 19.34 3.47
N PRO A 562 -24.95 20.68 3.49
CA PRO A 562 -25.66 21.60 2.58
C PRO A 562 -25.02 21.68 1.17
N GLU A 563 -25.80 22.09 0.17
CA GLU A 563 -25.34 22.34 -1.21
C GLU A 563 -24.83 23.76 -1.44
N ILE A 564 -25.15 24.70 -0.54
CA ILE A 564 -24.71 26.10 -0.62
C ILE A 564 -24.02 26.46 0.68
N VAL A 565 -22.77 26.88 0.57
CA VAL A 565 -21.93 27.33 1.69
C VAL A 565 -21.52 28.77 1.41
N GLU A 566 -22.02 29.70 2.22
CA GLU A 566 -21.68 31.12 2.09
C GLU A 566 -20.70 31.56 3.19
N VAL A 567 -19.59 32.16 2.78
CA VAL A 567 -18.52 32.65 3.66
C VAL A 567 -18.08 34.05 3.23
N ASN A 568 -17.25 34.69 4.04
CA ASN A 568 -16.62 35.97 3.71
C ASN A 568 -15.21 35.74 3.18
N GLU A 569 -14.75 36.64 2.31
CA GLU A 569 -13.35 36.72 1.92
C GLU A 569 -12.44 36.77 3.17
N GLY A 570 -11.43 35.92 3.20
CA GLY A 570 -10.49 35.78 4.32
C GLY A 570 -10.90 34.76 5.38
N ASP A 571 -12.11 34.19 5.34
CA ASP A 571 -12.51 33.14 6.28
C ASP A 571 -11.64 31.88 6.12
N THR A 572 -11.27 31.25 7.23
CA THR A 572 -10.80 29.86 7.25
C THR A 572 -12.00 28.94 7.27
N VAL A 573 -12.17 28.11 6.24
CA VAL A 573 -13.33 27.23 6.07
C VAL A 573 -12.91 25.78 6.24
N ARG A 574 -13.55 25.08 7.18
CA ARG A 574 -13.35 23.65 7.46
C ARG A 574 -14.56 22.85 7.01
N PHE A 575 -14.40 22.03 5.99
CA PHE A 575 -15.42 21.09 5.52
C PHE A 575 -15.20 19.74 6.20
N VAL A 576 -16.05 19.39 7.15
CA VAL A 576 -16.07 18.07 7.78
C VAL A 576 -17.13 17.24 7.08
N VAL A 577 -16.72 16.32 6.21
CA VAL A 577 -17.62 15.58 5.33
C VAL A 577 -17.74 14.13 5.79
N THR A 578 -18.95 13.67 6.10
CA THR A 578 -19.23 12.28 6.49
C THR A 578 -19.93 11.54 5.34
N ASN A 579 -19.31 10.48 4.82
CA ASN A 579 -19.98 9.56 3.90
C ASN A 579 -21.05 8.77 4.66
N SER A 580 -22.31 8.95 4.26
CA SER A 580 -23.47 8.32 4.87
C SER A 580 -23.95 7.05 4.17
N GLU A 581 -23.23 6.59 3.15
CA GLU A 581 -23.48 5.32 2.49
C GLU A 581 -23.32 4.12 3.43
N ARG A 582 -24.09 3.07 3.13
CA ARG A 582 -23.96 1.77 3.76
C ARG A 582 -23.43 0.72 2.79
N ALA A 583 -23.72 0.83 1.50
CA ALA A 583 -23.27 -0.18 0.53
C ALA A 583 -21.73 -0.21 0.42
N GLU A 584 -21.20 -1.41 0.19
CA GLU A 584 -19.79 -1.64 -0.11
C GLU A 584 -19.40 -0.91 -1.40
N ASP A 585 -18.17 -0.39 -1.45
CA ASP A 585 -17.58 0.28 -2.61
C ASP A 585 -18.29 1.57 -3.10
N GLU A 586 -19.26 2.11 -2.34
CA GLU A 586 -19.90 3.39 -2.64
C GLU A 586 -19.09 4.57 -2.06
N THR A 587 -17.88 4.76 -2.61
CA THR A 587 -16.97 5.84 -2.24
C THR A 587 -17.42 7.17 -2.84
N HIS A 588 -17.34 8.24 -2.05
CA HIS A 588 -17.54 9.62 -2.52
C HIS A 588 -16.22 10.36 -2.58
N GLY A 589 -16.13 11.31 -3.50
CA GLY A 589 -15.08 12.32 -3.54
C GLY A 589 -15.58 13.66 -3.02
N PHE A 590 -14.68 14.57 -2.68
CA PHE A 590 -15.03 15.98 -2.46
C PHE A 590 -13.86 16.87 -2.87
N SER A 591 -14.08 17.69 -3.90
CA SER A 591 -13.10 18.68 -4.37
C SER A 591 -13.77 20.03 -4.57
N ILE A 592 -13.03 21.12 -4.32
CA ILE A 592 -13.50 22.50 -4.50
C ILE A 592 -12.68 23.16 -5.60
N SER A 593 -13.36 23.74 -6.60
CA SER A 593 -12.69 24.37 -7.74
C SER A 593 -11.65 25.40 -7.30
N THR A 594 -10.45 25.31 -7.86
CA THR A 594 -9.30 26.21 -7.63
C THR A 594 -8.65 26.16 -6.24
N PHE A 595 -9.21 25.41 -5.30
CA PHE A 595 -8.58 25.12 -4.01
C PHE A 595 -7.90 23.75 -4.09
N ASP A 596 -6.81 23.60 -3.33
CA ASP A 596 -6.03 22.37 -3.28
C ASP A 596 -6.69 21.35 -2.34
N VAL A 597 -7.90 20.91 -2.71
CA VAL A 597 -8.75 20.00 -1.93
C VAL A 597 -9.16 18.82 -2.79
N ASN A 598 -8.87 17.62 -2.31
CA ASN A 598 -9.46 16.39 -2.81
C ASN A 598 -9.59 15.37 -1.67
N LEU A 599 -10.81 15.01 -1.28
CA LEU A 599 -11.05 13.98 -0.27
C LEU A 599 -11.48 12.67 -0.94
N SER A 600 -10.99 11.54 -0.43
CA SER A 600 -11.65 10.23 -0.61
C SER A 600 -12.45 9.90 0.64
N LEU A 601 -13.71 9.55 0.44
CA LEU A 601 -14.68 9.28 1.50
C LEU A 601 -15.28 7.90 1.26
N GLU A 602 -14.59 6.85 1.69
CA GLU A 602 -15.14 5.48 1.66
C GLU A 602 -16.38 5.35 2.57
N PRO A 603 -17.28 4.37 2.34
CA PRO A 603 -18.50 4.22 3.11
C PRO A 603 -18.28 4.24 4.64
N GLY A 604 -18.91 5.19 5.31
CA GLY A 604 -18.80 5.42 6.76
C GLY A 604 -17.63 6.32 7.22
N LYS A 605 -16.68 6.68 6.34
CA LYS A 605 -15.56 7.57 6.68
C LYS A 605 -16.02 9.01 6.89
N THR A 606 -15.31 9.74 7.74
CA THR A 606 -15.36 11.20 7.82
C THR A 606 -13.95 11.75 7.64
N ALA A 607 -13.83 12.76 6.79
CA ALA A 607 -12.57 13.46 6.55
C ALA A 607 -12.81 14.98 6.54
N THR A 608 -11.75 15.72 6.85
CA THR A 608 -11.79 17.18 6.91
C THR A 608 -10.94 17.80 5.82
N ALA A 609 -11.47 18.80 5.10
CA ALA A 609 -10.69 19.71 4.27
C ALA A 609 -10.68 21.11 4.89
N GLU A 610 -9.52 21.74 5.01
CA GLU A 610 -9.39 23.14 5.42
C GLU A 610 -8.85 24.01 4.29
N ILE A 611 -9.51 25.15 4.05
CA ILE A 611 -9.10 26.16 3.07
C ILE A 611 -9.15 27.55 3.69
N VAL A 612 -8.42 28.49 3.08
CA VAL A 612 -8.65 29.92 3.28
C VAL A 612 -9.43 30.44 2.08
N ALA A 613 -10.59 31.04 2.29
CA ALA A 613 -11.41 31.66 1.25
C ALA A 613 -10.78 32.99 0.80
N ASP A 614 -9.60 32.91 0.18
CA ASP A 614 -8.68 34.03 -0.06
C ASP A 614 -9.12 34.99 -1.18
N ARG A 615 -10.17 34.62 -1.93
CA ARG A 615 -10.65 35.37 -3.08
C ARG A 615 -12.18 35.33 -3.15
N PRO A 616 -12.84 36.47 -3.37
CA PRO A 616 -14.27 36.52 -3.63
C PRO A 616 -14.62 35.79 -4.92
N GLY A 617 -15.74 35.07 -4.90
CA GLY A 617 -16.17 34.29 -6.05
C GLY A 617 -17.21 33.25 -5.69
N VAL A 618 -17.65 32.52 -6.72
CA VAL A 618 -18.52 31.36 -6.58
C VAL A 618 -17.75 30.16 -7.11
N TYR A 619 -17.47 29.21 -6.23
CA TYR A 619 -16.65 28.04 -6.51
C TYR A 619 -17.51 26.80 -6.37
N SER A 620 -17.61 25.99 -7.41
CA SER A 620 -18.29 24.70 -7.30
C SER A 620 -17.43 23.73 -6.51
N TYR A 621 -18.05 22.97 -5.61
CA TYR A 621 -17.50 21.72 -5.12
C TYR A 621 -18.30 20.55 -5.66
N TYR A 622 -17.65 19.41 -5.91
CA TYR A 622 -18.29 18.26 -6.55
C TYR A 622 -17.67 16.93 -6.10
N CYS A 623 -18.40 15.84 -6.35
CA CYS A 623 -17.92 14.48 -6.12
C CYS A 623 -16.97 14.05 -7.26
N THR A 624 -15.70 13.80 -6.94
CA THR A 624 -14.71 13.31 -7.92
C THR A 624 -14.90 11.84 -8.29
N GLU A 625 -15.58 11.08 -7.44
CA GLU A 625 -15.88 9.66 -7.65
C GLU A 625 -17.15 9.46 -8.47
N PHE A 626 -17.17 8.40 -9.28
CA PHE A 626 -18.37 7.98 -9.99
C PHE A 626 -19.27 7.17 -9.04
N CYS A 627 -19.90 7.86 -8.10
CA CYS A 627 -20.66 7.25 -7.00
C CYS A 627 -22.12 6.89 -7.35
N SER A 628 -22.60 7.30 -8.53
CA SER A 628 -23.96 6.97 -9.02
C SER A 628 -24.13 7.40 -10.47
N ALA A 629 -25.24 7.02 -11.11
CA ALA A 629 -25.65 7.54 -12.41
C ALA A 629 -25.77 9.08 -12.47
N LEU A 630 -25.85 9.75 -11.32
CA LEU A 630 -26.01 11.19 -11.18
C LEU A 630 -24.80 11.82 -10.47
N HIS A 631 -23.62 11.23 -10.62
CA HIS A 631 -22.41 11.77 -9.99
C HIS A 631 -22.09 13.19 -10.49
N LEU A 632 -22.45 13.53 -11.74
CA LEU A 632 -22.23 14.85 -12.31
C LEU A 632 -23.08 15.93 -11.62
N GLU A 633 -24.30 15.57 -11.20
CA GLU A 633 -25.23 16.43 -10.48
C GLU A 633 -24.91 16.52 -8.98
N MET A 634 -24.01 15.68 -8.45
CA MET A 634 -23.54 15.74 -7.07
C MET A 634 -22.55 16.89 -6.89
N THR A 635 -23.10 18.10 -6.81
CA THR A 635 -22.38 19.37 -6.75
C THR A 635 -22.96 20.30 -5.69
N GLY A 636 -22.21 21.33 -5.35
CA GLY A 636 -22.66 22.46 -4.53
C GLY A 636 -21.76 23.67 -4.76
N TYR A 637 -22.05 24.76 -4.07
CA TYR A 637 -21.36 26.04 -4.24
C TYR A 637 -20.80 26.59 -2.93
N LEU A 638 -19.51 26.89 -2.93
CA LEU A 638 -18.86 27.79 -2.00
C LEU A 638 -18.97 29.23 -2.56
N VAL A 639 -19.73 30.08 -1.88
CA VAL A 639 -19.90 31.49 -2.20
C VAL A 639 -19.04 32.32 -1.25
N VAL A 640 -17.97 32.91 -1.76
CA VAL A 640 -17.07 33.80 -1.01
C VAL A 640 -17.50 35.25 -1.27
N LYS A 641 -18.12 35.86 -0.27
CA LYS A 641 -18.63 37.24 -0.32
C LYS A 641 -17.46 38.22 -0.18
N PRO A 642 -17.33 39.22 -1.08
CA PRO A 642 -16.29 40.24 -0.95
C PRO A 642 -16.52 41.11 0.29
N GLU A 643 -15.44 41.71 0.81
CA GLU A 643 -15.56 42.64 1.94
C GLU A 643 -16.57 43.77 1.66
N GLY A 644 -17.49 44.00 2.60
CA GLY A 644 -18.53 45.03 2.48
C GLY A 644 -19.68 44.67 1.54
N TYR A 645 -19.80 43.41 1.10
CA TYR A 645 -20.96 42.93 0.34
C TYR A 645 -22.27 43.16 1.11
N VAL A 646 -23.22 43.81 0.45
CA VAL A 646 -24.60 43.97 0.93
C VAL A 646 -25.51 43.29 -0.08
N GLU A 647 -26.26 42.31 0.38
CA GLU A 647 -27.20 41.57 -0.45
C GLU A 647 -28.34 42.48 -0.91
N GLU A 648 -28.46 42.69 -2.22
CA GLU A 648 -29.63 43.36 -2.80
C GLU A 648 -30.73 42.31 -2.99
N ALA A 649 -31.87 42.51 -2.32
CA ALA A 649 -33.00 41.59 -2.41
C ALA A 649 -33.64 41.63 -3.81
N THR A 650 -33.11 40.82 -4.72
CA THR A 650 -33.75 40.48 -5.99
C THR A 650 -34.29 39.07 -5.90
N VAL A 651 -35.58 38.88 -6.17
CA VAL A 651 -36.14 37.53 -6.37
C VAL A 651 -35.50 36.97 -7.63
N GLY A 652 -34.68 35.92 -7.49
CA GLY A 652 -34.08 35.25 -8.63
C GLY A 652 -35.17 34.70 -9.55
N GLU A 653 -35.07 34.95 -10.85
CA GLU A 653 -35.90 34.25 -11.84
C GLU A 653 -35.30 32.86 -12.07
N GLU A 654 -36.08 31.81 -11.84
CA GLU A 654 -35.66 30.44 -12.17
C GLU A 654 -35.38 30.32 -13.68
N GLY A 655 -34.30 29.62 -14.04
CA GLY A 655 -33.85 29.55 -15.43
C GLY A 655 -34.82 28.81 -16.36
N THR A 656 -35.57 27.83 -15.84
CA THR A 656 -36.58 27.07 -16.59
C THR A 656 -37.89 27.08 -15.81
N LEU A 657 -38.98 27.46 -16.47
CA LEU A 657 -40.32 27.38 -15.91
C LEU A 657 -41.01 26.10 -16.38
N TRP A 658 -41.24 25.16 -15.47
CA TRP A 658 -41.98 23.93 -15.71
C TRP A 658 -43.49 24.16 -15.80
N THR A 659 -44.15 23.45 -16.72
CA THR A 659 -45.60 23.46 -16.90
C THR A 659 -46.24 22.17 -16.37
N GLU A 660 -47.57 22.16 -16.21
CA GLU A 660 -48.33 20.94 -15.88
C GLU A 660 -48.05 19.79 -16.89
N ALA A 661 -47.79 20.12 -18.17
CA ALA A 661 -47.48 19.11 -19.18
C ALA A 661 -46.11 18.46 -18.95
N ASP A 662 -45.12 19.25 -18.53
CA ASP A 662 -43.77 18.75 -18.20
C ASP A 662 -43.82 17.83 -16.98
N TYR A 663 -44.55 18.26 -15.93
CA TYR A 663 -44.81 17.44 -14.75
C TYR A 663 -45.43 16.08 -15.12
N LYS A 664 -46.51 16.07 -15.91
CA LYS A 664 -47.19 14.82 -16.32
C LYS A 664 -46.26 13.89 -17.11
N LYS A 665 -45.43 14.46 -17.99
CA LYS A 665 -44.43 13.70 -18.76
C LYS A 665 -43.38 13.06 -17.83
N GLN A 666 -42.93 13.79 -16.82
CA GLN A 666 -42.00 13.26 -15.83
C GLN A 666 -42.66 12.10 -15.06
N VAL A 667 -43.87 12.27 -14.54
CA VAL A 667 -44.62 11.20 -13.85
C VAL A 667 -44.79 9.95 -14.71
N GLU A 668 -45.08 10.10 -16.01
CA GLU A 668 -45.16 8.96 -16.93
C GLU A 668 -43.83 8.19 -17.00
N THR A 669 -42.70 8.90 -17.01
CA THR A 669 -41.36 8.30 -17.00
C THR A 669 -41.12 7.53 -15.69
N ASN A 670 -41.50 8.09 -14.54
CA ASN A 670 -41.36 7.44 -13.24
C ASN A 670 -42.17 6.14 -13.15
N VAL A 671 -43.38 6.13 -13.73
CA VAL A 671 -44.21 4.92 -13.82
C VAL A 671 -43.55 3.86 -14.70
N GLN A 672 -42.94 4.25 -15.82
CA GLN A 672 -42.22 3.32 -16.69
C GLN A 672 -40.98 2.74 -16.00
N THR A 673 -40.20 3.56 -15.28
CA THR A 673 -39.04 3.11 -14.50
C THR A 673 -39.45 2.15 -13.38
N GLN A 674 -40.58 2.41 -12.70
CA GLN A 674 -41.11 1.46 -11.71
C GLN A 674 -41.36 0.08 -12.32
N GLY A 675 -41.90 0.02 -13.53
CA GLY A 675 -42.11 -1.26 -14.22
C GLY A 675 -40.82 -2.04 -14.48
N VAL A 676 -39.68 -1.36 -14.67
CA VAL A 676 -38.36 -2.00 -14.77
C VAL A 676 -37.94 -2.54 -13.40
N ILE A 677 -38.06 -1.75 -12.34
CA ILE A 677 -37.74 -2.16 -10.96
C ILE A 677 -38.55 -3.38 -10.57
N ASP A 678 -39.86 -3.37 -10.81
CA ASP A 678 -40.76 -4.48 -10.50
C ASP A 678 -40.29 -5.77 -11.20
N SER A 679 -39.81 -5.68 -12.46
CA SER A 679 -39.27 -6.83 -13.19
C SER A 679 -37.99 -7.41 -12.55
N VAL A 680 -37.13 -6.55 -12.01
CA VAL A 680 -35.89 -6.93 -11.32
C VAL A 680 -36.21 -7.52 -9.94
N VAL A 681 -37.16 -6.93 -9.20
CA VAL A 681 -37.63 -7.46 -7.91
C VAL A 681 -38.20 -8.86 -8.09
N VAL A 682 -39.04 -9.07 -9.12
CA VAL A 682 -39.57 -10.42 -9.45
C VAL A 682 -38.42 -11.40 -9.71
N TYR A 683 -37.39 -10.98 -10.45
CA TYR A 683 -36.23 -11.83 -10.73
C TYR A 683 -35.46 -12.27 -9.46
N ILE A 684 -35.21 -11.31 -8.57
CA ILE A 684 -34.44 -11.54 -7.33
C ILE A 684 -35.26 -12.42 -6.38
N THR A 685 -36.52 -12.07 -6.16
CA THR A 685 -37.42 -12.77 -5.22
C THR A 685 -37.82 -14.17 -5.68
N SER A 686 -37.76 -14.46 -6.99
CA SER A 686 -37.98 -15.82 -7.50
C SER A 686 -36.80 -16.77 -7.27
N ARG A 687 -35.70 -16.30 -6.67
CA ARG A 687 -34.48 -17.06 -6.42
C ARG A 687 -34.17 -17.15 -4.94
N ASN A 688 -33.26 -18.05 -4.58
CA ASN A 688 -32.76 -18.21 -3.22
C ASN A 688 -31.82 -17.07 -2.79
N PHE A 689 -32.15 -15.82 -3.09
CA PHE A 689 -31.26 -14.66 -2.84
C PHE A 689 -30.90 -14.47 -1.37
N GLN A 690 -31.74 -14.96 -0.45
CA GLN A 690 -31.50 -14.95 1.00
C GLN A 690 -30.28 -15.77 1.42
N ASP A 691 -29.82 -16.71 0.58
CA ASP A 691 -28.62 -17.51 0.83
C ASP A 691 -27.32 -16.73 0.54
N PHE A 692 -27.42 -15.53 -0.05
CA PHE A 692 -26.30 -14.67 -0.46
C PHE A 692 -26.31 -13.37 0.34
N PRO A 693 -25.52 -13.25 1.43
CA PRO A 693 -25.49 -12.07 2.29
C PRO A 693 -25.24 -10.75 1.54
N GLU A 694 -24.42 -10.77 0.50
CA GLU A 694 -24.11 -9.64 -0.37
C GLU A 694 -25.36 -9.14 -1.10
N VAL A 695 -26.16 -10.07 -1.64
CA VAL A 695 -27.41 -9.75 -2.33
C VAL A 695 -28.45 -9.24 -1.34
N VAL A 696 -28.51 -9.79 -0.13
CA VAL A 696 -29.40 -9.28 0.93
C VAL A 696 -29.06 -7.82 1.24
N ALA A 697 -27.78 -7.48 1.40
CA ALA A 697 -27.36 -6.10 1.66
C ALA A 697 -27.74 -5.15 0.49
N LEU A 698 -27.57 -5.59 -0.76
CA LEU A 698 -27.99 -4.81 -1.93
C LEU A 698 -29.52 -4.62 -1.98
N VAL A 699 -30.30 -5.64 -1.62
CA VAL A 699 -31.77 -5.54 -1.59
C VAL A 699 -32.24 -4.60 -0.48
N GLU A 700 -31.61 -4.63 0.70
CA GLU A 700 -31.87 -3.67 1.78
C GLU A 700 -31.60 -2.24 1.30
N ASP A 701 -30.47 -2.00 0.63
CA ASP A 701 -30.10 -0.70 0.10
C ASP A 701 -31.08 -0.19 -0.98
N ALA A 702 -31.45 -1.05 -1.93
CA ALA A 702 -32.46 -0.72 -2.94
C ALA A 702 -33.82 -0.39 -2.30
N THR A 703 -34.18 -1.06 -1.20
CA THR A 703 -35.42 -0.81 -0.45
C THR A 703 -35.38 0.53 0.26
N ASP A 704 -34.23 0.90 0.85
CA ASP A 704 -34.03 2.24 1.43
C ASP A 704 -34.20 3.33 0.36
N GLN A 705 -33.65 3.16 -0.84
CA GLN A 705 -33.85 4.10 -1.96
C GLN A 705 -35.33 4.23 -2.35
N LEU A 706 -36.07 3.12 -2.43
CA LEU A 706 -37.50 3.15 -2.71
C LEU A 706 -38.31 3.82 -1.60
N THR A 707 -37.88 3.71 -0.34
CA THR A 707 -38.50 4.43 0.78
C THR A 707 -38.32 5.94 0.62
N PHE A 708 -37.15 6.41 0.20
CA PHE A 708 -36.94 7.84 -0.10
C PHE A 708 -37.75 8.31 -1.32
N ALA A 709 -37.94 7.42 -2.31
CA ALA A 709 -38.76 7.67 -3.48
C ALA A 709 -40.23 7.99 -3.11
N GLU A 710 -40.77 7.34 -2.08
CA GLU A 710 -42.14 7.59 -1.59
C GLU A 710 -42.32 9.00 -1.02
N ASP A 711 -41.37 9.49 -0.21
CA ASP A 711 -41.41 10.86 0.34
C ASP A 711 -41.30 11.92 -0.77
N ALA A 712 -40.37 11.73 -1.72
CA ALA A 712 -40.22 12.61 -2.87
C ALA A 712 -41.50 12.65 -3.73
N LYS A 713 -42.14 11.49 -3.95
CA LYS A 713 -43.42 11.39 -4.63
C LYS A 713 -44.52 12.13 -3.89
N ALA A 714 -44.61 11.99 -2.56
CA ALA A 714 -45.62 12.69 -1.76
C ALA A 714 -45.45 14.23 -1.84
N LYS A 715 -44.22 14.73 -1.78
CA LYS A 715 -43.90 16.16 -1.97
C LYS A 715 -44.29 16.65 -3.38
N SER A 716 -43.96 15.84 -4.39
CA SER A 716 -44.35 16.08 -5.78
C SER A 716 -45.87 16.21 -5.95
N GLU A 717 -46.64 15.27 -5.40
CA GLU A 717 -48.10 15.25 -5.47
C GLU A 717 -48.74 16.41 -4.69
N ALA A 718 -48.16 16.78 -3.54
CA ALA A 718 -48.59 17.92 -2.75
C ALA A 718 -48.41 19.25 -3.51
N ALA A 719 -47.21 19.49 -4.08
CA ALA A 719 -46.94 20.69 -4.88
C ALA A 719 -47.84 20.75 -6.13
N ALA A 720 -48.09 19.62 -6.79
CA ALA A 720 -49.00 19.54 -7.94
C ALA A 720 -50.45 19.91 -7.55
N THR A 721 -50.89 19.56 -6.35
CA THR A 721 -52.22 19.92 -5.83
C THR A 721 -52.36 21.43 -5.65
N GLU A 722 -51.28 22.11 -5.31
CA GLU A 722 -51.22 23.58 -5.18
C GLU A 722 -50.96 24.30 -6.51
N SER A 723 -50.84 23.55 -7.62
CA SER A 723 -50.43 24.07 -8.94
C SER A 723 -49.04 24.74 -8.94
N ASP A 724 -48.19 24.37 -7.98
CA ASP A 724 -46.78 24.74 -7.97
C ASP A 724 -46.01 23.78 -8.87
N TRP A 725 -46.08 24.04 -10.18
CA TRP A 725 -45.48 23.17 -11.20
C TRP A 725 -43.95 23.15 -11.16
N GLN A 726 -43.31 24.16 -10.57
CA GLN A 726 -41.86 24.17 -10.40
C GLN A 726 -41.46 23.09 -9.42
N ASN A 727 -41.96 23.17 -8.18
CA ASN A 727 -41.65 22.19 -7.16
C ASN A 727 -42.23 20.81 -7.50
N ALA A 728 -43.42 20.73 -8.09
CA ALA A 728 -44.00 19.45 -8.50
C ALA A 728 -43.09 18.71 -9.50
N THR A 729 -42.56 19.41 -10.51
CA THR A 729 -41.70 18.78 -11.51
C THR A 729 -40.33 18.43 -10.95
N LEU A 730 -39.74 19.28 -10.11
CA LEU A 730 -38.45 19.01 -9.46
C LEU A 730 -38.54 17.80 -8.50
N TRP A 731 -39.58 17.74 -7.66
CA TRP A 731 -39.79 16.58 -6.78
C TRP A 731 -40.15 15.31 -7.55
N ALA A 732 -40.87 15.40 -8.67
CA ALA A 732 -41.08 14.26 -9.57
C ALA A 732 -39.75 13.78 -10.18
N GLY A 733 -38.86 14.71 -10.53
CA GLY A 733 -37.50 14.41 -10.94
C GLY A 733 -36.74 13.67 -9.83
N GLN A 734 -36.76 14.17 -8.60
CA GLN A 734 -36.12 13.51 -7.45
C GLN A 734 -36.68 12.10 -7.20
N TRP A 735 -38.00 11.92 -7.30
CA TRP A 735 -38.64 10.61 -7.22
C TRP A 735 -38.06 9.64 -8.26
N TRP A 736 -37.93 10.08 -9.52
CA TRP A 736 -37.33 9.28 -10.59
C TRP A 736 -35.88 8.89 -10.30
N GLN A 737 -35.10 9.81 -9.74
CA GLN A 737 -33.69 9.57 -9.45
C GLN A 737 -33.50 8.46 -8.40
N TYR A 738 -34.33 8.43 -7.36
CA TYR A 738 -34.32 7.32 -6.39
C TYR A 738 -34.69 5.99 -7.04
N GLN A 739 -35.62 5.99 -8.00
CA GLN A 739 -35.96 4.80 -8.77
C GLN A 739 -34.78 4.31 -9.64
N VAL A 740 -34.06 5.21 -10.32
CA VAL A 740 -32.87 4.84 -11.10
C VAL A 740 -31.79 4.21 -10.23
N LYS A 741 -31.55 4.75 -9.02
CA LYS A 741 -30.61 4.17 -8.04
C LYS A 741 -31.05 2.77 -7.60
N ALA A 742 -32.31 2.60 -7.23
CA ALA A 742 -32.85 1.30 -6.86
C ALA A 742 -32.75 0.28 -8.01
N ALA A 743 -32.99 0.70 -9.25
CA ALA A 743 -32.86 -0.15 -10.43
C ALA A 743 -31.40 -0.59 -10.66
N ASP A 744 -30.43 0.33 -10.54
CA ASP A 744 -29.01 0.01 -10.64
C ASP A 744 -28.56 -1.03 -9.60
N ILE A 745 -28.88 -0.80 -8.32
CA ILE A 745 -28.58 -1.73 -7.23
C ILE A 745 -29.25 -3.09 -7.49
N GLY A 746 -30.51 -3.10 -7.92
CA GLY A 746 -31.22 -4.33 -8.26
C GLY A 746 -30.58 -5.08 -9.43
N LEU A 747 -30.05 -4.39 -10.43
CA LEU A 747 -29.34 -5.02 -11.55
C LEU A 747 -28.00 -5.62 -11.12
N ARG A 748 -27.27 -4.97 -10.20
CA ARG A 748 -26.07 -5.54 -9.57
C ARG A 748 -26.39 -6.82 -8.80
N ALA A 749 -27.41 -6.79 -7.96
CA ALA A 749 -27.92 -7.96 -7.25
C ALA A 749 -28.31 -9.10 -8.20
N LYS A 750 -29.01 -8.78 -9.29
CA LYS A 750 -29.36 -9.75 -10.33
C LYS A 750 -28.11 -10.39 -10.96
N ASN A 751 -27.11 -9.59 -11.34
CA ASN A 751 -25.89 -10.10 -11.98
C ASN A 751 -25.11 -11.01 -11.01
N PHE A 752 -25.01 -10.63 -9.74
CA PHE A 752 -24.39 -11.47 -8.70
C PHE A 752 -25.09 -12.83 -8.57
N LEU A 753 -26.43 -12.83 -8.54
CA LEU A 753 -27.20 -14.09 -8.50
C LEU A 753 -26.97 -14.96 -9.75
N ASP A 754 -26.74 -14.35 -10.91
CA ASP A 754 -26.44 -15.07 -12.15
C ASP A 754 -25.03 -15.69 -12.11
N GLU A 755 -24.06 -14.97 -11.55
CA GLU A 755 -22.67 -15.40 -11.40
C GLU A 755 -22.52 -16.52 -10.36
N GLU A 756 -23.22 -16.42 -9.23
CA GLU A 756 -23.14 -17.38 -8.12
C GLU A 756 -24.11 -18.57 -8.26
N GLY A 757 -24.77 -18.69 -9.42
CA GLY A 757 -25.61 -19.86 -9.74
C GLY A 757 -26.86 -19.99 -8.87
N ALA A 758 -27.46 -18.87 -8.46
CA ALA A 758 -28.68 -18.85 -7.67
C ALA A 758 -29.82 -19.62 -8.36
N VAL A 759 -30.52 -20.46 -7.59
CA VAL A 759 -31.57 -21.34 -8.09
C VAL A 759 -32.94 -20.72 -7.93
N VAL A 760 -33.84 -21.02 -8.87
CA VAL A 760 -35.25 -20.62 -8.76
C VAL A 760 -35.87 -21.37 -7.58
N THR A 761 -36.42 -20.65 -6.62
CA THR A 761 -37.15 -21.23 -5.49
C THR A 761 -38.51 -21.70 -5.98
N ALA A 762 -38.88 -22.95 -5.67
CA ALA A 762 -40.26 -23.39 -5.89
C ALA A 762 -41.18 -22.61 -4.93
N GLU A 763 -42.22 -21.98 -5.48
CA GLU A 763 -43.25 -21.26 -4.71
C GLU A 763 -43.87 -22.10 -3.58
#